data_AF-A0A9Q8HQ00-F1
#
_entry.id   AF-A0A9Q8HQ00-F1
#
_cell.length_a   1.000
_cell.length_b   1.000
_cell.length_c   1.000
_cell.angle_alpha   90.00
_cell.angle_beta   90.00
_cell.angle_gamma   90.00
#
_symmetry.space_group_name_H-M   'P 1'
#
loop_
_entity.id
_entity.type
_entity.pdbx_description
1 polymer ?
#
loop_
_entity_poly.entity_id
_entity_poly.type
_entity_poly.pdbx_seq_one_letter_code
_entity_poly.pdbx_strand_id
1 'polypeptide(L)'
;MKPKSLIFSRGILAIPHLRSFLPDVEMVAKSLFGSLQVDQVLGWGFRPSTQKARGYAAKHQLPYVALEDGFLRSLGLGVQGYAPFSMVVDDLGIYYATEKSSRLEQLILDKSADDGLLQQAETALELICGYQLSKYNHAPNFVAPAKNKDIVLVIDQTFGDMAVKYGQADAASFQDMLQSAVAENPEAEIWVKTHPDVISGKKKGYLTALSAEFSQVRLLAQDISPLSLLKQVDKVYCVTSQMGFEALFVGKPVVTFGVPWFAGWGLTDDRHPQIRIMQQQQRRADRTLLQLFTAAYLQYSRYINPNNGEVGTIFEVIDYLHQAKLLNQRLSGNLYCIGMSLWKRAVIKPFFRFPSCQLHFVASYKKLQSKPLKKESRLLIWSQGKPQLLAYAEQHQLPVLRMEDGFIRSVGLGSNLVAPLSLVIDDLGIYFNAQSPSRLEDILQTQAFSEQDLHSAEQLRQHLIAANIGKYNIGDTEFSLDSHNKKSILVPGQVEDDASIRFGSPQIKSNLELLQQVRLNNPDAYIVYKPHPDVLSGNRVGAIKSDIVLQYADEIVENANILQCIQHVDEVHTMTSLAGFEALLRHKTVHCYGLPFYSNWGLTVDHLSLARRQRKLNLAQLISGVLVYYPQYVTPNGGKMIDVQTAIEILQQQKNQLKDSGLQRHWIKKQLTKLKHLYLALK
;
A
#
# COMPACT_ATOMS: atom_id res chain seq x y z
N MET A 1 1.28 -24.47 -28.30
CA MET A 1 1.32 -25.14 -26.97
C MET A 1 2.32 -24.38 -26.10
N LYS A 2 2.06 -24.25 -24.80
CA LYS A 2 2.99 -23.59 -23.85
C LYS A 2 4.23 -24.48 -23.64
N PRO A 3 5.47 -23.95 -23.66
CA PRO A 3 6.66 -24.76 -23.41
C PRO A 3 6.67 -25.33 -21.99
N LYS A 4 6.95 -26.63 -21.88
CA LYS A 4 7.15 -27.35 -20.61
C LYS A 4 8.51 -27.01 -20.01
N SER A 5 8.46 -26.45 -18.81
CA SER A 5 9.57 -25.76 -18.15
C SER A 5 9.98 -26.49 -16.88
N LEU A 6 11.16 -27.12 -16.89
CA LEU A 6 11.68 -27.87 -15.75
C LEU A 6 12.30 -26.94 -14.70
N ILE A 7 11.83 -27.02 -13.45
CA ILE A 7 12.35 -26.24 -12.31
C ILE A 7 12.94 -27.18 -11.26
N PHE A 8 14.21 -26.94 -10.92
CA PHE A 8 14.95 -27.70 -9.90
C PHE A 8 14.81 -27.10 -8.50
N SER A 9 14.58 -25.80 -8.41
CA SER A 9 14.61 -25.05 -7.15
C SER A 9 13.23 -25.00 -6.49
N ARG A 10 13.12 -25.54 -5.28
CA ARG A 10 11.95 -25.34 -4.42
C ARG A 10 11.74 -23.86 -4.07
N GLY A 11 12.82 -23.07 -3.99
CA GLY A 11 12.73 -21.64 -3.73
C GLY A 11 12.02 -20.88 -4.85
N ILE A 12 12.26 -21.25 -6.11
CA ILE A 12 11.53 -20.69 -7.26
C ILE A 12 10.06 -21.10 -7.18
N LEU A 13 9.78 -22.39 -6.99
CA LEU A 13 8.40 -22.92 -6.89
C LEU A 13 7.60 -22.34 -5.71
N ALA A 14 8.28 -21.83 -4.67
CA ALA A 14 7.66 -21.20 -3.52
C ALA A 14 7.35 -19.71 -3.72
N ILE A 15 7.77 -19.10 -4.84
CA ILE A 15 7.44 -17.70 -5.14
C ILE A 15 5.92 -17.56 -5.26
N PRO A 16 5.27 -16.71 -4.44
CA PRO A 16 3.84 -16.46 -4.54
C PRO A 16 3.49 -15.98 -5.95
N HIS A 17 2.41 -16.50 -6.51
CA HIS A 17 1.90 -16.09 -7.83
C HIS A 17 2.90 -16.35 -8.99
N LEU A 18 3.82 -17.30 -8.87
CA LEU A 18 4.78 -17.65 -9.94
C LEU A 18 4.11 -17.90 -11.31
N ARG A 19 2.91 -18.49 -11.33
CA ARG A 19 2.12 -18.71 -12.55
C ARG A 19 1.75 -17.41 -13.27
N SER A 20 1.52 -16.34 -12.53
CA SER A 20 1.18 -15.01 -13.07
C SER A 20 2.40 -14.31 -13.66
N PHE A 21 3.61 -14.60 -13.16
CA PHE A 21 4.84 -14.13 -13.83
C PHE A 21 5.17 -14.92 -15.10
N LEU A 22 4.75 -16.18 -15.17
CA LEU A 22 5.05 -17.10 -16.28
C LEU A 22 3.75 -17.66 -16.89
N PRO A 23 2.83 -16.79 -17.37
CA PRO A 23 1.53 -17.24 -17.89
C PRO A 23 1.66 -18.05 -19.18
N ASP A 24 2.79 -17.90 -19.87
CA ASP A 24 3.14 -18.49 -21.14
C ASP A 24 3.82 -19.85 -21.04
N VAL A 25 4.13 -20.37 -19.83
CA VAL A 25 4.85 -21.64 -19.66
C VAL A 25 4.05 -22.67 -18.86
N GLU A 26 4.29 -23.95 -19.11
CA GLU A 26 3.82 -25.05 -18.27
C GLU A 26 4.95 -25.46 -17.31
N MET A 27 4.79 -25.18 -16.01
CA MET A 27 5.86 -25.43 -15.03
C MET A 27 5.82 -26.86 -14.49
N VAL A 28 6.97 -27.53 -14.52
CA VAL A 28 7.14 -28.90 -14.02
C VAL A 28 8.26 -28.91 -12.97
N ALA A 29 7.96 -29.42 -11.78
CA ALA A 29 8.96 -29.62 -10.74
C ALA A 29 9.78 -30.88 -11.04
N LYS A 30 11.10 -30.82 -10.83
CA LYS A 30 11.94 -32.02 -10.96
C LYS A 30 11.54 -33.09 -9.94
N SER A 31 11.04 -34.22 -10.44
CA SER A 31 10.78 -35.44 -9.67
C SER A 31 11.98 -36.38 -9.65
N LEU A 32 12.07 -37.26 -8.65
CA LEU A 32 13.03 -38.37 -8.59
C LEU A 32 12.60 -39.56 -9.48
N PHE A 33 11.32 -39.61 -9.88
CA PHE A 33 10.74 -40.71 -10.66
C PHE A 33 10.24 -40.20 -12.01
N GLY A 34 10.81 -40.73 -13.10
CA GLY A 34 10.35 -40.55 -14.48
C GLY A 34 11.24 -39.66 -15.37
N SER A 35 11.37 -40.06 -16.64
CA SER A 35 11.82 -39.18 -17.72
C SER A 35 10.67 -38.24 -18.10
N LEU A 36 10.88 -36.93 -17.93
CA LEU A 36 9.91 -35.90 -18.32
C LEU A 36 10.39 -35.30 -19.65
N GLN A 37 9.52 -35.34 -20.67
CA GLN A 37 9.74 -34.56 -21.89
C GLN A 37 9.46 -33.08 -21.56
N VAL A 38 10.50 -32.26 -21.66
CA VAL A 38 10.48 -30.84 -21.33
C VAL A 38 11.13 -30.05 -22.45
N ASP A 39 10.66 -28.83 -22.67
CA ASP A 39 11.10 -27.96 -23.76
C ASP A 39 12.21 -27.00 -23.32
N GLN A 40 12.28 -26.69 -22.02
CA GLN A 40 13.29 -25.78 -21.46
C GLN A 40 13.52 -25.99 -19.97
N VAL A 41 14.59 -25.38 -19.44
CA VAL A 41 14.94 -25.41 -18.00
C VAL A 41 14.95 -24.00 -17.44
N LEU A 42 14.27 -23.79 -16.31
CA LEU A 42 14.21 -22.50 -15.62
C LEU A 42 15.11 -22.51 -14.39
N GLY A 43 15.85 -21.43 -14.17
CA GLY A 43 16.65 -21.25 -12.96
C GLY A 43 16.88 -19.79 -12.60
N TRP A 44 17.25 -19.55 -11.35
CA TRP A 44 17.43 -18.19 -10.82
C TRP A 44 18.83 -17.63 -11.13
N GLY A 45 18.96 -16.92 -12.25
CA GLY A 45 20.20 -16.34 -12.72
C GLY A 45 21.35 -17.34 -12.83
N PHE A 46 22.58 -16.83 -12.79
CA PHE A 46 23.80 -17.63 -12.88
C PHE A 46 24.46 -17.88 -11.52
N ARG A 47 23.64 -18.00 -10.47
CA ARG A 47 24.09 -18.33 -9.10
C ARG A 47 24.67 -19.75 -9.04
N PRO A 48 25.56 -20.05 -8.07
CA PRO A 48 26.08 -21.42 -7.89
C PRO A 48 24.97 -22.47 -7.75
N SER A 49 23.84 -22.11 -7.14
CA SER A 49 22.67 -22.99 -6.97
C SER A 49 22.03 -23.43 -8.29
N THR A 50 22.25 -22.71 -9.40
CA THR A 50 21.70 -23.08 -10.72
C THR A 50 22.65 -23.93 -11.56
N GLN A 51 23.85 -24.26 -11.08
CA GLN A 51 24.82 -25.08 -11.83
C GLN A 51 24.24 -26.43 -12.26
N LYS A 52 23.46 -27.10 -11.39
CA LYS A 52 22.79 -28.37 -11.74
C LYS A 52 21.72 -28.19 -12.83
N ALA A 53 20.95 -27.10 -12.78
CA ALA A 53 19.92 -26.81 -13.78
C ALA A 53 20.56 -26.47 -15.13
N ARG A 54 21.58 -25.61 -15.15
CA ARG A 54 22.35 -25.27 -16.36
C ARG A 54 23.07 -26.49 -16.94
N GLY A 55 23.68 -27.32 -16.11
CA GLY A 55 24.32 -28.56 -16.54
C GLY A 55 23.32 -29.56 -17.14
N TYR A 56 22.11 -29.66 -16.60
CA TYR A 56 21.05 -30.46 -17.19
C TYR A 56 20.60 -29.90 -18.54
N ALA A 57 20.36 -28.59 -18.63
CA ALA A 57 19.99 -27.92 -19.87
C ALA A 57 21.03 -28.20 -20.98
N ALA A 58 22.32 -28.02 -20.67
CA ALA A 58 23.41 -28.29 -21.60
C ALA A 58 23.48 -29.77 -22.00
N LYS A 59 23.41 -30.70 -21.04
CA LYS A 59 23.46 -32.15 -21.31
C LYS A 59 22.32 -32.62 -22.23
N HIS A 60 21.15 -32.01 -22.09
CA HIS A 60 19.94 -32.37 -22.83
C HIS A 60 19.66 -31.44 -24.03
N GLN A 61 20.57 -30.51 -24.34
CA GLN A 61 20.43 -29.52 -25.42
C GLN A 61 19.13 -28.70 -25.33
N LEU A 62 18.72 -28.37 -24.10
CA LEU A 62 17.54 -27.56 -23.82
C LEU A 62 17.92 -26.09 -23.60
N PRO A 63 17.08 -25.13 -24.03
CA PRO A 63 17.20 -23.73 -23.62
C PRO A 63 17.21 -23.59 -22.09
N TYR A 64 18.04 -22.68 -21.60
CA TYR A 64 18.06 -22.26 -20.20
C TYR A 64 17.49 -20.86 -20.09
N VAL A 65 16.36 -20.74 -19.39
CA VAL A 65 15.70 -19.47 -19.10
C VAL A 65 16.11 -19.00 -17.71
N ALA A 66 16.78 -17.86 -17.64
CA ALA A 66 17.23 -17.25 -16.40
C ALA A 66 16.15 -16.32 -15.84
N LEU A 67 15.79 -16.56 -14.58
CA LEU A 67 14.89 -15.72 -13.79
C LEU A 67 15.70 -14.85 -12.82
N GLU A 68 15.27 -13.62 -12.58
CA GLU A 68 15.75 -12.79 -11.46
C GLU A 68 14.63 -11.85 -10.99
N ASP A 69 14.86 -11.21 -9.85
CA ASP A 69 13.99 -10.12 -9.40
C ASP A 69 13.94 -9.00 -10.46
N GLY A 70 12.75 -8.47 -10.70
CA GLY A 70 12.59 -7.26 -11.52
C GLY A 70 13.18 -6.02 -10.87
N PHE A 71 13.30 -4.95 -11.66
CA PHE A 71 13.95 -3.72 -11.24
C PHE A 71 13.13 -2.91 -10.22
N LEU A 72 11.80 -3.08 -10.19
CA LEU A 72 10.88 -2.54 -9.19
C LEU A 72 10.25 -3.70 -8.41
N ARG A 73 10.93 -4.17 -7.35
CA ARG A 73 10.68 -5.52 -6.81
C ARG A 73 9.63 -5.55 -5.73
N SER A 74 9.79 -4.81 -4.64
CA SER A 74 8.96 -5.03 -3.42
C SER A 74 9.07 -3.89 -2.41
N LEU A 75 8.23 -3.92 -1.37
CA LEU A 75 8.33 -3.02 -0.24
C LEU A 75 9.64 -3.25 0.55
N GLY A 76 9.79 -4.42 1.18
CA GLY A 76 10.99 -4.79 1.93
C GLY A 76 11.99 -5.61 1.12
N LEU A 77 13.09 -6.02 1.76
CA LEU A 77 14.18 -6.79 1.13
C LEU A 77 13.78 -8.25 0.88
N GLY A 78 14.31 -8.83 -0.21
CA GLY A 78 14.13 -10.27 -0.49
C GLY A 78 14.70 -11.16 0.61
N VAL A 79 15.84 -10.79 1.18
CA VAL A 79 16.46 -11.51 2.31
C VAL A 79 15.66 -11.44 3.62
N GLN A 80 14.62 -10.60 3.68
CA GLN A 80 13.67 -10.51 4.79
C GLN A 80 12.34 -11.23 4.49
N GLY A 81 12.24 -11.94 3.36
CA GLY A 81 11.07 -12.73 2.99
C GLY A 81 9.98 -11.96 2.22
N TYR A 82 10.25 -10.72 1.79
CA TYR A 82 9.31 -9.99 0.94
C TYR A 82 9.29 -10.62 -0.46
N ALA A 83 8.10 -11.04 -0.90
CA ALA A 83 7.89 -11.57 -2.24
C ALA A 83 8.08 -10.49 -3.31
N PRO A 84 8.53 -10.85 -4.52
CA PRO A 84 8.63 -9.92 -5.63
C PRO A 84 7.25 -9.61 -6.23
N PHE A 85 7.07 -8.38 -6.71
CA PHE A 85 5.96 -7.93 -7.57
C PHE A 85 6.38 -7.84 -9.04
N SER A 86 7.68 -7.94 -9.32
CA SER A 86 8.23 -8.02 -10.67
C SER A 86 9.32 -9.07 -10.78
N MET A 87 9.44 -9.67 -11.96
CA MET A 87 10.45 -10.68 -12.28
C MET A 87 10.94 -10.48 -13.71
N VAL A 88 12.24 -10.62 -13.93
CA VAL A 88 12.80 -10.70 -15.29
C VAL A 88 12.85 -12.15 -15.76
N VAL A 89 12.60 -12.35 -17.05
CA VAL A 89 12.61 -13.66 -17.69
C VAL A 89 13.50 -13.54 -18.94
N ASP A 90 14.68 -14.13 -18.88
CA ASP A 90 15.68 -14.03 -19.94
C ASP A 90 15.94 -15.40 -20.57
N ASP A 91 15.57 -15.53 -21.83
CA ASP A 91 15.69 -16.76 -22.62
C ASP A 91 17.01 -16.81 -23.44
N LEU A 92 17.84 -15.78 -23.38
CA LEU A 92 19.13 -15.72 -24.11
C LEU A 92 20.34 -15.75 -23.17
N GLY A 93 20.25 -15.07 -22.03
CA GLY A 93 21.34 -14.87 -21.09
C GLY A 93 20.81 -14.41 -19.73
N ILE A 94 21.35 -13.32 -19.21
CA ILE A 94 20.76 -12.56 -18.09
C ILE A 94 21.37 -11.16 -18.11
N TYR A 95 20.60 -10.11 -17.80
CA TYR A 95 21.01 -8.70 -18.00
C TYR A 95 22.38 -8.32 -17.43
N TYR A 96 22.77 -8.87 -16.27
CA TYR A 96 24.03 -8.56 -15.62
C TYR A 96 25.22 -9.38 -16.14
N ALA A 97 24.99 -10.37 -17.01
CA ALA A 97 26.05 -11.22 -17.56
C ALA A 97 26.38 -10.84 -18.99
N THR A 98 27.28 -9.87 -19.13
CA THR A 98 27.52 -9.14 -20.38
C THR A 98 28.50 -9.82 -21.34
N GLU A 99 29.16 -10.90 -20.91
CA GLU A 99 30.01 -11.75 -21.75
C GLU A 99 29.24 -12.31 -22.97
N LYS A 100 27.93 -12.54 -22.82
CA LYS A 100 27.03 -12.98 -23.89
C LYS A 100 25.86 -12.01 -24.03
N SER A 101 25.15 -12.07 -25.17
CA SER A 101 23.93 -11.29 -25.34
C SER A 101 22.86 -11.73 -24.34
N SER A 102 22.07 -10.78 -23.87
CA SER A 102 20.87 -11.02 -23.06
C SER A 102 19.63 -10.59 -23.84
N ARG A 103 18.44 -11.02 -23.40
CA ARG A 103 17.19 -10.52 -23.98
C ARG A 103 17.06 -9.01 -23.81
N LEU A 104 17.51 -8.46 -22.68
CA LEU A 104 17.51 -7.01 -22.45
C LEU A 104 18.42 -6.26 -23.43
N GLU A 105 19.63 -6.76 -23.68
CA GLU A 105 20.53 -6.16 -24.68
C GLU A 105 19.90 -6.10 -26.07
N GLN A 106 19.21 -7.17 -26.47
CA GLN A 106 18.50 -7.21 -27.76
C GLN A 106 17.33 -6.21 -27.79
N LEU A 107 16.53 -6.11 -26.73
CA LEU A 107 15.44 -5.14 -26.64
C LEU A 107 15.94 -3.69 -26.75
N ILE A 108 17.07 -3.37 -26.12
CA ILE A 108 17.68 -2.03 -26.23
C ILE A 108 18.18 -1.77 -27.67
N LEU A 109 18.71 -2.79 -28.35
CA LEU A 109 19.19 -2.66 -29.73
C LEU A 109 18.06 -2.48 -30.75
N ASP A 110 16.93 -3.17 -30.56
CA ASP A 110 15.82 -3.31 -31.52
C ASP A 110 15.11 -1.98 -31.88
N LYS A 111 15.22 -0.92 -31.05
CA LYS A 111 14.61 0.43 -31.28
C LYS A 111 13.11 0.41 -31.63
N SER A 112 12.42 -0.70 -31.41
CA SER A 112 11.07 -0.98 -31.90
C SER A 112 9.94 -0.43 -31.01
N ALA A 113 10.27 0.31 -29.95
CA ALA A 113 9.28 0.92 -29.08
C ALA A 113 8.50 2.01 -29.84
N ASP A 114 7.17 1.86 -29.88
CA ASP A 114 6.28 2.88 -30.43
C ASP A 114 6.11 4.08 -29.48
N ASP A 115 5.52 5.17 -30.00
CA ASP A 115 5.30 6.41 -29.24
C ASP A 115 4.41 6.19 -28.01
N GLY A 116 3.45 5.26 -28.07
CA GLY A 116 2.57 4.93 -26.95
C GLY A 116 3.33 4.28 -25.79
N LEU A 117 4.24 3.34 -26.09
CA LEU A 117 5.08 2.69 -25.10
C LEU A 117 6.11 3.65 -24.50
N LEU A 118 6.62 4.60 -25.29
CA LEU A 118 7.50 5.67 -24.79
C LEU A 118 6.75 6.62 -23.85
N GLN A 119 5.50 6.99 -24.15
CA GLN A 119 4.68 7.81 -23.26
C GLN A 119 4.34 7.10 -21.94
N GLN A 120 4.07 5.79 -21.99
CA GLN A 120 3.91 4.98 -20.78
C GLN A 120 5.21 4.93 -19.96
N ALA A 121 6.35 4.79 -20.63
CA ALA A 121 7.65 4.78 -19.98
C ALA A 121 7.96 6.12 -19.30
N GLU A 122 7.63 7.25 -19.94
CA GLU A 122 7.79 8.59 -19.38
C GLU A 122 6.93 8.74 -18.11
N THR A 123 5.65 8.40 -18.21
CA THR A 123 4.72 8.43 -17.07
C THR A 123 5.21 7.56 -15.91
N ALA A 124 5.66 6.33 -16.18
CA ALA A 124 6.16 5.43 -15.14
C ALA A 124 7.45 5.94 -14.50
N LEU A 125 8.37 6.52 -15.29
CA LEU A 125 9.61 7.13 -14.80
C LEU A 125 9.32 8.34 -13.91
N GLU A 126 8.40 9.21 -14.33
CA GLU A 126 7.95 10.37 -13.54
C GLU A 126 7.35 9.93 -12.20
N LEU A 127 6.46 8.94 -12.20
CA LEU A 127 5.86 8.42 -10.97
C LEU A 127 6.91 7.78 -10.05
N ILE A 128 7.83 6.97 -10.58
CA ILE A 128 8.94 6.40 -9.81
C ILE A 128 9.80 7.50 -9.17
N CYS A 129 10.11 8.56 -9.91
CA CYS A 129 10.90 9.70 -9.42
C CYS A 129 10.15 10.56 -8.40
N GLY A 130 8.86 10.79 -8.62
CA GLY A 130 7.96 11.57 -7.76
C GLY A 130 7.73 10.86 -6.42
N TYR A 131 7.40 9.57 -6.47
CA TYR A 131 7.19 8.72 -5.29
C TYR A 131 8.49 8.20 -4.66
N GLN A 132 9.62 8.46 -5.31
CA GLN A 132 10.96 8.05 -4.88
C GLN A 132 11.04 6.53 -4.68
N LEU A 133 10.55 5.79 -5.67
CA LEU A 133 10.56 4.32 -5.69
C LEU A 133 11.89 3.79 -6.23
N SER A 134 12.24 2.58 -5.83
CA SER A 134 13.48 1.89 -6.19
C SER A 134 13.20 0.37 -6.19
N LYS A 135 14.22 -0.47 -6.39
CA LYS A 135 14.10 -1.92 -6.24
C LYS A 135 13.45 -2.32 -4.91
N TYR A 136 13.83 -1.66 -3.81
CA TYR A 136 13.25 -1.86 -2.48
C TYR A 136 12.77 -0.52 -1.90
N ASN A 137 11.62 -0.50 -1.23
CA ASN A 137 10.84 0.71 -0.96
C ASN A 137 10.50 0.93 0.53
N HIS A 138 11.25 0.30 1.43
CA HIS A 138 11.03 0.37 2.89
C HIS A 138 11.81 1.48 3.57
N ALA A 139 12.95 1.86 3.01
CA ALA A 139 13.88 2.77 3.66
C ALA A 139 13.29 4.20 3.75
N PRO A 140 13.56 4.93 4.85
CA PRO A 140 13.13 6.32 4.99
C PRO A 140 13.81 7.21 3.94
N ASN A 141 13.16 8.34 3.61
CA ASN A 141 13.76 9.35 2.76
C ASN A 141 14.94 10.01 3.48
N PHE A 142 16.02 10.29 2.74
CA PHE A 142 17.17 11.02 3.22
C PHE A 142 16.84 12.50 3.39
N VAL A 143 17.29 13.08 4.49
CA VAL A 143 17.31 14.53 4.70
C VAL A 143 18.77 14.94 4.77
N ALA A 144 19.24 15.64 3.74
CA ALA A 144 20.61 16.11 3.70
C ALA A 144 20.81 17.31 4.67
N PRO A 145 21.99 17.43 5.32
CA PRO A 145 22.39 18.69 5.94
C PRO A 145 22.56 19.78 4.87
N ALA A 146 22.63 21.04 5.29
CA ALA A 146 22.88 22.16 4.39
C ALA A 146 24.16 21.91 3.56
N LYS A 147 24.05 22.07 2.25
CA LYS A 147 25.11 21.76 1.29
C LYS A 147 26.08 22.94 1.19
N ASN A 148 27.33 22.74 1.63
CA ASN A 148 28.41 23.75 1.54
C ASN A 148 29.50 23.37 0.51
N LYS A 149 29.46 22.15 -0.02
CA LYS A 149 30.41 21.59 -0.99
C LYS A 149 29.69 20.65 -1.95
N ASP A 150 30.31 20.35 -3.08
CA ASP A 150 29.83 19.28 -3.95
C ASP A 150 29.95 17.93 -3.25
N ILE A 151 29.03 17.03 -3.55
CA ILE A 151 28.91 15.71 -2.92
C ILE A 151 28.99 14.65 -4.01
N VAL A 152 29.98 13.78 -3.89
CA VAL A 152 30.17 12.64 -4.81
C VAL A 152 29.78 11.36 -4.09
N LEU A 153 28.89 10.59 -4.71
CA LEU A 153 28.46 9.30 -4.17
C LEU A 153 29.23 8.15 -4.79
N VAL A 154 29.82 7.31 -3.95
CA VAL A 154 30.43 6.04 -4.33
C VAL A 154 29.56 4.90 -3.80
N ILE A 155 29.08 4.04 -4.70
CA ILE A 155 28.11 3.00 -4.36
C ILE A 155 28.84 1.69 -4.04
N ASP A 156 28.64 1.17 -2.83
CA ASP A 156 29.12 -0.16 -2.43
C ASP A 156 28.15 -1.26 -2.90
N GLN A 157 28.64 -2.49 -3.02
CA GLN A 157 27.84 -3.67 -3.35
C GLN A 157 28.15 -4.82 -2.39
N THR A 158 27.29 -5.85 -2.41
CA THR A 158 27.50 -7.03 -1.57
C THR A 158 28.64 -7.88 -2.11
N PHE A 159 29.55 -8.32 -1.24
CA PHE A 159 30.63 -9.23 -1.61
C PHE A 159 30.09 -10.52 -2.23
N GLY A 160 30.65 -10.91 -3.38
CA GLY A 160 30.22 -12.09 -4.13
C GLY A 160 28.93 -11.88 -4.95
N ASP A 161 28.53 -10.63 -5.21
CA ASP A 161 27.44 -10.33 -6.14
C ASP A 161 27.77 -10.87 -7.55
N MET A 162 26.80 -11.59 -8.14
CA MET A 162 26.95 -12.14 -9.48
C MET A 162 27.05 -11.02 -10.53
N ALA A 163 26.42 -9.86 -10.30
CA ALA A 163 26.52 -8.72 -11.21
C ALA A 163 27.92 -8.10 -11.22
N VAL A 164 28.71 -8.23 -10.16
CA VAL A 164 30.13 -7.82 -10.15
C VAL A 164 30.93 -8.80 -11.02
N LYS A 165 30.84 -10.10 -10.69
CA LYS A 165 31.57 -11.15 -11.42
C LYS A 165 31.29 -11.15 -12.92
N TYR A 166 30.02 -11.23 -13.31
CA TYR A 166 29.65 -11.31 -14.74
C TYR A 166 29.57 -9.92 -15.42
N GLY A 167 29.68 -8.85 -14.63
CA GLY A 167 30.00 -7.52 -15.11
C GLY A 167 31.50 -7.28 -15.29
N GLN A 168 32.31 -8.35 -15.29
CA GLN A 168 33.75 -8.33 -15.55
C GLN A 168 34.54 -7.44 -14.58
N ALA A 169 34.07 -7.33 -13.34
CA ALA A 169 34.71 -6.57 -12.28
C ALA A 169 35.03 -7.47 -11.07
N ASP A 170 35.90 -6.97 -10.20
CA ASP A 170 36.32 -7.65 -8.99
C ASP A 170 36.57 -6.66 -7.83
N ALA A 171 37.24 -7.10 -6.77
CA ALA A 171 37.54 -6.25 -5.62
C ALA A 171 38.49 -5.09 -5.95
N ALA A 172 39.42 -5.27 -6.90
CA ALA A 172 40.33 -4.20 -7.31
C ALA A 172 39.56 -3.09 -8.04
N SER A 173 38.52 -3.45 -8.80
CA SER A 173 37.64 -2.45 -9.44
C SER A 173 36.97 -1.50 -8.43
N PHE A 174 36.63 -1.98 -7.22
CA PHE A 174 36.07 -1.12 -6.16
C PHE A 174 37.13 -0.18 -5.56
N GLN A 175 38.37 -0.67 -5.40
CA GLN A 175 39.49 0.13 -4.94
C GLN A 175 39.81 1.25 -5.95
N ASP A 176 39.96 0.89 -7.22
CA ASP A 176 40.23 1.84 -8.31
C ASP A 176 39.11 2.89 -8.43
N MET A 177 37.85 2.48 -8.28
CA MET A 177 36.70 3.37 -8.28
C MET A 177 36.78 4.40 -7.15
N LEU A 178 37.05 3.97 -5.92
CA LEU A 178 37.14 4.88 -4.76
C LEU A 178 38.33 5.83 -4.89
N GLN A 179 39.49 5.32 -5.30
CA GLN A 179 40.69 6.13 -5.54
C GLN A 179 40.45 7.19 -6.63
N SER A 180 39.81 6.80 -7.73
CA SER A 180 39.46 7.72 -8.82
C SER A 180 38.45 8.77 -8.37
N ALA A 181 37.43 8.39 -7.60
CA ALA A 181 36.45 9.34 -7.07
C ALA A 181 37.10 10.39 -6.16
N VAL A 182 38.07 10.00 -5.33
CA VAL A 182 38.85 10.91 -4.48
C VAL A 182 39.75 11.81 -5.33
N ALA A 183 40.51 11.25 -6.27
CA ALA A 183 41.48 11.98 -7.07
C ALA A 183 40.83 12.98 -8.04
N GLU A 184 39.70 12.61 -8.66
CA GLU A 184 38.99 13.45 -9.64
C GLU A 184 38.16 14.56 -8.98
N ASN A 185 37.89 14.48 -7.68
CA ASN A 185 37.02 15.42 -6.96
C ASN A 185 37.67 15.87 -5.63
N PRO A 186 38.82 16.56 -5.67
CA PRO A 186 39.62 16.87 -4.48
C PRO A 186 38.92 17.79 -3.46
N GLU A 187 38.01 18.66 -3.92
CA GLU A 187 37.29 19.62 -3.08
C GLU A 187 35.92 19.12 -2.58
N ALA A 188 35.46 17.97 -3.11
CA ALA A 188 34.14 17.43 -2.82
C ALA A 188 34.12 16.57 -1.53
N GLU A 189 32.95 16.46 -0.91
CA GLU A 189 32.70 15.45 0.12
C GLU A 189 32.40 14.11 -0.57
N ILE A 190 33.15 13.05 -0.22
CA ILE A 190 32.96 11.73 -0.82
C ILE A 190 32.09 10.87 0.11
N TRP A 191 30.91 10.48 -0.36
CA TRP A 191 29.98 9.64 0.39
C TRP A 191 30.03 8.20 -0.12
N VAL A 192 30.42 7.26 0.73
CA VAL A 192 30.34 5.82 0.41
C VAL A 192 29.02 5.27 0.94
N LYS A 193 28.10 4.89 0.03
CA LYS A 193 26.82 4.29 0.42
C LYS A 193 26.95 2.78 0.57
N THR A 194 26.82 2.30 1.81
CA THR A 194 26.80 0.86 2.10
C THR A 194 25.49 0.22 1.61
N HIS A 195 25.59 -0.99 1.04
CA HIS A 195 24.42 -1.73 0.54
C HIS A 195 23.48 -2.17 1.68
N PRO A 196 22.14 -2.12 1.52
CA PRO A 196 21.17 -2.51 2.57
C PRO A 196 21.37 -3.90 3.16
N ASP A 197 21.66 -4.93 2.34
CA ASP A 197 21.97 -6.28 2.83
C ASP A 197 23.18 -6.31 3.81
N VAL A 198 24.16 -5.43 3.63
CA VAL A 198 25.34 -5.32 4.51
C VAL A 198 24.97 -4.63 5.82
N ILE A 199 24.17 -3.55 5.74
CA ILE A 199 23.61 -2.86 6.91
C ILE A 199 22.77 -3.82 7.77
N SER A 200 22.04 -4.75 7.14
CA SER A 200 21.27 -5.78 7.84
C SER A 200 22.12 -6.85 8.55
N GLY A 201 23.46 -6.78 8.43
CA GLY A 201 24.40 -7.72 9.04
C GLY A 201 24.49 -9.08 8.35
N LYS A 202 23.77 -9.28 7.24
CA LYS A 202 23.67 -10.58 6.53
C LYS A 202 24.79 -10.81 5.51
N LYS A 203 25.49 -9.75 5.09
CA LYS A 203 26.55 -9.80 4.08
C LYS A 203 27.69 -8.81 4.41
N LYS A 204 28.82 -8.94 3.72
CA LYS A 204 29.96 -8.00 3.75
C LYS A 204 29.94 -7.10 2.50
N GLY A 205 30.43 -5.87 2.62
CA GLY A 205 30.64 -4.93 1.50
C GLY A 205 32.09 -4.93 1.00
N TYR A 206 32.37 -4.28 -0.13
CA TYR A 206 33.72 -4.12 -0.67
C TYR A 206 34.43 -2.88 -0.09
N LEU A 207 33.69 -1.78 0.11
CA LEU A 207 34.29 -0.48 0.40
C LEU A 207 34.45 -0.14 1.88
N THR A 208 33.87 -0.93 2.80
CA THR A 208 33.84 -0.58 4.24
C THR A 208 35.23 -0.35 4.84
N ALA A 209 36.20 -1.22 4.54
CA ALA A 209 37.56 -1.10 5.07
C ALA A 209 38.36 -0.02 4.33
N LEU A 210 38.26 0.01 2.99
CA LEU A 210 38.97 0.97 2.13
C LEU A 210 38.56 2.42 2.43
N SER A 211 37.32 2.65 2.85
CA SER A 211 36.83 4.00 3.19
C SER A 211 37.60 4.63 4.35
N ALA A 212 38.19 3.83 5.24
CA ALA A 212 38.96 4.34 6.37
C ALA A 212 40.33 4.92 5.99
N GLU A 213 40.81 4.65 4.77
CA GLU A 213 42.10 5.12 4.26
C GLU A 213 42.08 6.59 3.83
N PHE A 214 40.89 7.21 3.71
CA PHE A 214 40.72 8.55 3.18
C PHE A 214 39.97 9.46 4.16
N SER A 215 40.59 10.56 4.58
CA SER A 215 40.00 11.50 5.57
C SER A 215 38.78 12.27 5.06
N GLN A 216 38.63 12.44 3.74
CA GLN A 216 37.50 13.11 3.10
C GLN A 216 36.30 12.20 2.79
N VAL A 217 36.41 10.90 3.11
CA VAL A 217 35.36 9.91 2.87
C VAL A 217 34.46 9.78 4.09
N ARG A 218 33.15 9.91 3.85
CA ARG A 218 32.09 9.66 4.83
C ARG A 218 31.34 8.38 4.48
N LEU A 219 31.31 7.44 5.42
CA LEU A 219 30.53 6.22 5.26
C LEU A 219 29.05 6.44 5.62
N LEU A 220 28.15 6.19 4.67
CA LEU A 220 26.70 6.20 4.86
C LEU A 220 26.18 4.78 5.11
N ALA A 221 26.36 4.30 6.34
CA ALA A 221 25.88 3.00 6.81
C ALA A 221 24.42 3.03 7.32
N GLN A 222 23.61 3.93 6.77
CA GLN A 222 22.20 4.12 7.14
C GLN A 222 21.30 3.48 6.07
N ASP A 223 20.15 2.95 6.50
CA ASP A 223 19.11 2.50 5.58
C ASP A 223 18.34 3.72 5.06
N ILE A 224 18.49 4.00 3.78
CA ILE A 224 18.05 5.25 3.13
C ILE A 224 17.48 4.92 1.76
N SER A 225 16.36 5.56 1.39
CA SER A 225 15.77 5.47 0.06
C SER A 225 16.76 5.96 -1.02
N PRO A 226 17.11 5.13 -2.02
CA PRO A 226 18.12 5.48 -3.02
C PRO A 226 17.86 6.79 -3.75
N LEU A 227 16.68 6.97 -4.34
CA LEU A 227 16.35 8.20 -5.09
C LEU A 227 16.36 9.45 -4.20
N SER A 228 15.96 9.34 -2.94
CA SER A 228 16.00 10.47 -2.00
C SER A 228 17.45 10.94 -1.74
N LEU A 229 18.40 10.00 -1.67
CA LEU A 229 19.83 10.28 -1.53
C LEU A 229 20.43 10.80 -2.83
N LEU A 230 20.12 10.15 -3.96
CA LEU A 230 20.65 10.52 -5.27
C LEU A 230 20.29 11.95 -5.66
N LYS A 231 19.11 12.46 -5.27
CA LYS A 231 18.74 13.87 -5.50
C LYS A 231 19.68 14.86 -4.79
N GLN A 232 20.37 14.45 -3.73
CA GLN A 232 21.23 15.30 -2.89
C GLN A 232 22.71 15.28 -3.29
N VAL A 233 23.11 14.47 -4.26
CA VAL A 233 24.51 14.33 -4.71
C VAL A 233 24.69 14.88 -6.12
N ASP A 234 25.91 15.15 -6.53
CA ASP A 234 26.24 15.79 -7.80
C ASP A 234 26.80 14.83 -8.84
N LYS A 235 27.49 13.78 -8.40
CA LYS A 235 28.12 12.77 -9.26
C LYS A 235 28.09 11.41 -8.59
N VAL A 236 27.96 10.35 -9.38
CA VAL A 236 27.85 8.97 -8.88
C VAL A 236 28.90 8.06 -9.51
N TYR A 237 29.58 7.28 -8.68
CA TYR A 237 30.51 6.23 -9.07
C TYR A 237 29.93 4.88 -8.67
N CYS A 238 29.92 3.92 -9.59
CA CYS A 238 29.49 2.56 -9.30
C CYS A 238 30.29 1.53 -10.09
N VAL A 239 30.32 0.28 -9.61
CA VAL A 239 30.87 -0.83 -10.38
C VAL A 239 29.79 -1.38 -11.30
N THR A 240 28.79 -2.09 -10.75
CA THR A 240 27.66 -2.63 -11.53
C THR A 240 26.28 -2.47 -10.87
N SER A 241 26.20 -1.68 -9.81
CA SER A 241 24.97 -1.53 -9.02
C SER A 241 23.81 -0.95 -9.85
N GLN A 242 22.61 -1.49 -9.67
CA GLN A 242 21.37 -0.92 -10.21
C GLN A 242 21.17 0.54 -9.78
N MET A 243 21.66 0.92 -8.61
CA MET A 243 21.57 2.30 -8.12
C MET A 243 22.35 3.30 -9.00
N GLY A 244 23.32 2.83 -9.80
CA GLY A 244 23.94 3.63 -10.86
C GLY A 244 22.97 3.97 -11.99
N PHE A 245 22.09 3.04 -12.40
CA PHE A 245 21.03 3.34 -13.35
C PHE A 245 19.98 4.28 -12.77
N GLU A 246 19.62 4.09 -11.50
CA GLU A 246 18.67 4.97 -10.79
C GLU A 246 19.19 6.41 -10.66
N ALA A 247 20.51 6.62 -10.63
CA ALA A 247 21.11 7.95 -10.64
C ALA A 247 20.83 8.71 -11.95
N LEU A 248 20.74 8.01 -13.08
CA LEU A 248 20.38 8.62 -14.37
C LEU A 248 18.95 9.15 -14.37
N PHE A 249 18.02 8.53 -13.60
CA PHE A 249 16.62 8.98 -13.51
C PHE A 249 16.50 10.41 -13.02
N VAL A 250 17.41 10.83 -12.15
CA VAL A 250 17.46 12.17 -11.56
C VAL A 250 18.59 13.01 -12.14
N GLY A 251 19.02 12.67 -13.37
CA GLY A 251 19.93 13.46 -14.19
C GLY A 251 21.36 13.55 -13.66
N LYS A 252 21.82 12.59 -12.84
CA LYS A 252 23.17 12.63 -12.29
C LYS A 252 24.17 12.04 -13.27
N PRO A 253 25.37 12.65 -13.43
CA PRO A 253 26.48 12.01 -14.11
C PRO A 253 26.89 10.73 -13.38
N VAL A 254 27.06 9.64 -14.15
CA VAL A 254 27.39 8.31 -13.63
C VAL A 254 28.68 7.81 -14.27
N VAL A 255 29.64 7.40 -13.43
CA VAL A 255 30.89 6.76 -13.83
C VAL A 255 30.81 5.27 -13.47
N THR A 256 31.11 4.39 -14.42
CA THR A 256 31.06 2.94 -14.20
C THR A 256 32.43 2.28 -14.34
N PHE A 257 32.78 1.44 -13.36
CA PHE A 257 34.06 0.69 -13.33
C PHE A 257 33.92 -0.79 -13.70
N GLY A 258 32.70 -1.31 -13.80
CA GLY A 258 32.41 -2.62 -14.40
C GLY A 258 31.66 -2.47 -15.73
N VAL A 259 31.05 -3.57 -16.16
CA VAL A 259 30.20 -3.65 -17.37
C VAL A 259 28.74 -3.94 -16.96
N PRO A 260 28.03 -3.01 -16.27
CA PRO A 260 26.61 -3.20 -16.00
C PRO A 260 25.78 -3.16 -17.28
N TRP A 261 24.53 -3.63 -17.19
CA TRP A 261 23.62 -3.70 -18.33
C TRP A 261 23.35 -2.33 -19.00
N PHE A 262 23.44 -1.25 -18.22
CA PHE A 262 23.17 0.14 -18.65
C PHE A 262 24.42 0.91 -19.09
N ALA A 263 25.61 0.32 -19.01
CA ALA A 263 26.85 0.93 -19.52
C ALA A 263 27.03 0.71 -21.02
N GLY A 264 27.74 1.62 -21.68
CA GLY A 264 28.09 1.54 -23.10
C GLY A 264 27.07 2.11 -24.07
N TRP A 265 25.95 2.67 -23.58
CA TRP A 265 24.86 3.21 -24.40
C TRP A 265 24.89 4.74 -24.55
N GLY A 266 26.02 5.39 -24.22
CA GLY A 266 26.20 6.84 -24.35
C GLY A 266 25.66 7.69 -23.19
N LEU A 267 25.22 7.06 -22.09
CA LEU A 267 24.66 7.74 -20.92
C LEU A 267 25.59 7.79 -19.70
N THR A 268 26.72 7.08 -19.77
CA THR A 268 27.65 6.86 -18.66
C THR A 268 29.09 7.13 -19.09
N ASP A 269 29.92 7.55 -18.13
CA ASP A 269 31.38 7.57 -18.28
C ASP A 269 31.92 6.16 -17.96
N ASP A 270 32.15 5.39 -19.03
CA ASP A 270 32.50 3.97 -18.95
C ASP A 270 34.02 3.76 -18.87
N ARG A 271 34.52 3.36 -17.71
CA ARG A 271 35.96 3.15 -17.46
C ARG A 271 36.46 1.75 -17.84
N HIS A 272 35.56 0.77 -17.94
CA HIS A 272 35.93 -0.59 -18.25
C HIS A 272 36.23 -0.78 -19.75
N PRO A 273 37.40 -1.31 -20.16
CA PRO A 273 37.82 -1.38 -21.57
C PRO A 273 36.90 -2.24 -22.45
N GLN A 274 36.25 -3.24 -21.86
CA GLN A 274 35.31 -4.11 -22.59
C GLN A 274 34.15 -3.35 -23.22
N ILE A 275 33.73 -2.21 -22.68
CA ILE A 275 32.64 -1.43 -23.25
C ILE A 275 32.97 -0.98 -24.68
N ARG A 276 34.20 -0.51 -24.91
CA ARG A 276 34.67 -0.13 -26.25
C ARG A 276 34.68 -1.32 -27.21
N ILE A 277 35.08 -2.50 -26.73
CA ILE A 277 35.05 -3.74 -27.52
C ILE A 277 33.61 -4.09 -27.90
N MET A 278 32.65 -3.97 -26.98
CA MET A 278 31.24 -4.25 -27.25
C MET A 278 30.62 -3.26 -28.25
N GLN A 279 31.02 -1.99 -28.20
CA GLN A 279 30.61 -0.98 -29.19
C GLN A 279 31.15 -1.31 -30.59
N GLN A 280 32.44 -1.70 -30.70
CA GLN A 280 33.03 -2.16 -31.96
C GLN A 280 32.32 -3.39 -32.53
N GLN A 281 31.86 -4.29 -31.65
CA GLN A 281 31.07 -5.48 -32.00
C GLN A 281 29.58 -5.18 -32.29
N GLN A 282 29.16 -3.92 -32.30
CA GLN A 282 27.75 -3.51 -32.50
C GLN A 282 26.77 -4.09 -31.46
N ARG A 283 27.28 -4.48 -30.29
CA ARG A 283 26.47 -4.94 -29.14
C ARG A 283 26.01 -3.78 -28.24
N ARG A 284 26.53 -2.57 -28.51
CA ARG A 284 26.24 -1.33 -27.80
C ARG A 284 26.17 -0.19 -28.82
N ALA A 285 25.28 0.77 -28.59
CA ALA A 285 25.08 1.95 -29.43
C ALA A 285 24.43 3.06 -28.60
N ASP A 286 24.48 4.31 -29.04
CA ASP A 286 23.86 5.41 -28.30
C ASP A 286 22.34 5.22 -28.16
N ARG A 287 21.84 5.40 -26.94
CA ARG A 287 20.42 5.31 -26.60
C ARG A 287 20.04 6.36 -25.57
N THR A 288 18.79 6.78 -25.61
CA THR A 288 18.26 7.68 -24.58
C THR A 288 17.99 6.92 -23.29
N LEU A 289 17.95 7.64 -22.16
CA LEU A 289 17.54 7.06 -20.89
C LEU A 289 16.15 6.41 -21.00
N LEU A 290 15.22 7.09 -21.68
CA LEU A 290 13.87 6.60 -21.86
C LEU A 290 13.86 5.26 -22.61
N GLN A 291 14.67 5.10 -23.67
CA GLN A 291 14.79 3.82 -24.40
C GLN A 291 15.32 2.68 -23.51
N LEU A 292 16.34 2.94 -22.69
CA LEU A 292 16.83 1.93 -21.73
C LEU A 292 15.76 1.59 -20.69
N PHE A 293 15.06 2.60 -20.17
CA PHE A 293 14.00 2.42 -19.19
C PHE A 293 12.84 1.61 -19.79
N THR A 294 12.38 1.94 -20.99
CA THR A 294 11.33 1.20 -21.72
C THR A 294 11.71 -0.27 -21.87
N ALA A 295 12.92 -0.56 -22.35
CA ALA A 295 13.38 -1.93 -22.53
C ALA A 295 13.44 -2.69 -21.19
N ALA A 296 13.97 -2.07 -20.14
CA ALA A 296 14.20 -2.72 -18.86
C ALA A 296 12.92 -2.88 -18.00
N TYR A 297 12.13 -1.82 -17.90
CA TYR A 297 10.99 -1.72 -16.98
C TYR A 297 9.65 -2.05 -17.64
N LEU A 298 9.48 -1.92 -18.95
CA LEU A 298 8.20 -2.21 -19.61
C LEU A 298 8.23 -3.49 -20.45
N GLN A 299 9.34 -3.77 -21.14
CA GLN A 299 9.42 -4.92 -22.05
C GLN A 299 10.06 -6.17 -21.41
N TYR A 300 11.13 -5.99 -20.63
CA TYR A 300 11.90 -7.10 -20.05
C TYR A 300 11.35 -7.59 -18.70
N SER A 301 10.83 -6.66 -17.90
CA SER A 301 10.25 -6.97 -16.59
C SER A 301 8.78 -7.40 -16.72
N ARG A 302 8.41 -8.50 -16.07
CA ARG A 302 7.02 -8.96 -15.94
C ARG A 302 6.49 -8.60 -14.56
N TYR A 303 5.24 -8.16 -14.49
CA TYR A 303 4.61 -7.68 -13.26
C TYR A 303 3.41 -8.53 -12.88
N ILE A 304 3.14 -8.58 -11.57
CA ILE A 304 1.86 -9.03 -11.03
C ILE A 304 1.16 -7.85 -10.38
N ASN A 305 -0.17 -7.81 -10.42
CA ASN A 305 -0.92 -6.86 -9.63
C ASN A 305 -0.78 -7.26 -8.14
N PRO A 306 -0.19 -6.44 -7.27
CA PRO A 306 0.07 -6.82 -5.88
C PRO A 306 -1.20 -7.06 -5.05
N ASN A 307 -2.34 -6.50 -5.47
CA ASN A 307 -3.60 -6.56 -4.73
C ASN A 307 -4.29 -7.94 -4.88
N ASN A 308 -4.26 -8.53 -6.08
CA ASN A 308 -4.95 -9.79 -6.39
C ASN A 308 -3.99 -10.94 -6.80
N GLY A 309 -2.75 -10.62 -7.18
CA GLY A 309 -1.72 -11.58 -7.61
C GLY A 309 -1.90 -12.12 -9.04
N GLU A 310 -2.74 -11.48 -9.85
CA GLU A 310 -2.90 -11.78 -11.28
C GLU A 310 -1.77 -11.14 -12.11
N VAL A 311 -1.73 -11.42 -13.42
CA VAL A 311 -0.82 -10.72 -14.34
C VAL A 311 -1.13 -9.23 -14.28
N GLY A 312 -0.10 -8.39 -14.13
CA GLY A 312 -0.28 -6.96 -13.95
C GLY A 312 0.71 -6.13 -14.75
N THR A 313 0.70 -4.84 -14.46
CA THR A 313 1.55 -3.82 -15.10
C THR A 313 2.46 -3.14 -14.08
N ILE A 314 3.44 -2.37 -14.58
CA ILE A 314 4.28 -1.54 -13.74
C ILE A 314 3.47 -0.51 -12.94
N PHE A 315 2.38 0.02 -13.49
CA PHE A 315 1.56 1.06 -12.86
C PHE A 315 0.86 0.56 -11.59
N GLU A 316 0.28 -0.64 -11.63
CA GLU A 316 -0.33 -1.26 -10.44
C GLU A 316 0.70 -1.51 -9.33
N VAL A 317 1.94 -1.85 -9.71
CA VAL A 317 3.04 -2.02 -8.75
C VAL A 317 3.52 -0.67 -8.20
N ILE A 318 3.61 0.38 -9.03
CA ILE A 318 3.93 1.74 -8.61
C ILE A 318 2.90 2.23 -7.59
N ASP A 319 1.62 2.13 -7.89
CA ASP A 319 0.53 2.60 -7.03
C ASP A 319 0.52 1.87 -5.70
N TYR A 320 0.62 0.53 -5.73
CA TYR A 320 0.70 -0.26 -4.51
C TYR A 320 1.92 0.11 -3.65
N LEU A 321 3.10 0.23 -4.27
CA LEU A 321 4.33 0.56 -3.54
C LEU A 321 4.31 1.98 -2.98
N HIS A 322 3.71 2.93 -3.70
CA HIS A 322 3.52 4.29 -3.20
C HIS A 322 2.69 4.30 -1.93
N GLN A 323 1.51 3.67 -1.95
CA GLN A 323 0.63 3.58 -0.77
C GLN A 323 1.29 2.82 0.38
N ALA A 324 1.94 1.68 0.08
CA ALA A 324 2.65 0.89 1.09
C ALA A 324 3.82 1.66 1.72
N LYS A 325 4.52 2.51 0.95
CA LYS A 325 5.60 3.36 1.44
C LYS A 325 5.06 4.45 2.37
N LEU A 326 3.96 5.12 2.02
CA LEU A 326 3.31 6.12 2.88
C LEU A 326 2.87 5.51 4.21
N LEU A 327 2.27 4.31 4.17
CA LEU A 327 1.87 3.58 5.38
C LEU A 327 3.07 3.15 6.22
N ASN A 328 4.12 2.63 5.59
CA ASN A 328 5.36 2.26 6.28
C ASN A 328 5.98 3.45 7.03
N GLN A 329 5.97 4.65 6.42
CA GLN A 329 6.41 5.88 7.07
C GLN A 329 5.47 6.30 8.21
N ARG A 330 4.16 6.35 7.96
CA ARG A 330 3.16 6.74 8.98
C ARG A 330 3.20 5.84 10.21
N LEU A 331 3.43 4.54 10.03
CA LEU A 331 3.44 3.52 11.08
C LEU A 331 4.84 3.21 11.63
N SER A 332 5.86 3.96 11.21
CA SER A 332 7.24 3.75 11.63
C SER A 332 7.44 3.93 13.15
N GLY A 333 8.42 3.20 13.67
CA GLY A 333 8.85 3.25 15.06
C GLY A 333 8.23 2.16 15.93
N ASN A 334 8.19 2.40 17.25
CA ASN A 334 7.68 1.45 18.24
C ASN A 334 6.26 1.83 18.66
N LEU A 335 5.25 1.13 18.13
CA LEU A 335 3.84 1.38 18.40
C LEU A 335 3.36 0.58 19.61
N TYR A 336 2.99 1.25 20.70
CA TYR A 336 2.49 0.61 21.91
C TYR A 336 0.96 0.64 21.96
N CYS A 337 0.37 -0.55 21.86
CA CYS A 337 -1.06 -0.78 21.85
C CYS A 337 -1.55 -1.32 23.20
N ILE A 338 -2.44 -0.59 23.88
CA ILE A 338 -2.76 -0.83 25.30
C ILE A 338 -4.13 -1.46 25.49
N GLY A 339 -4.23 -2.50 26.32
CA GLY A 339 -5.51 -3.02 26.83
C GLY A 339 -6.36 -3.78 25.82
N MET A 340 -5.77 -4.28 24.72
CA MET A 340 -6.51 -5.04 23.72
C MET A 340 -6.67 -6.52 24.06
N SER A 341 -7.84 -7.08 23.78
CA SER A 341 -8.12 -8.53 23.88
C SER A 341 -7.33 -9.32 22.85
N LEU A 342 -7.03 -10.60 23.12
CA LEU A 342 -6.21 -11.43 22.23
C LEU A 342 -6.78 -11.52 20.81
N TRP A 343 -8.11 -11.62 20.69
CA TRP A 343 -8.81 -11.56 19.41
C TRP A 343 -8.51 -10.26 18.65
N LYS A 344 -8.68 -9.08 19.28
CA LYS A 344 -8.38 -7.80 18.63
C LYS A 344 -6.92 -7.71 18.20
N ARG A 345 -5.99 -8.19 19.03
CA ARG A 345 -4.55 -8.22 18.69
C ARG A 345 -4.29 -9.04 17.43
N ALA A 346 -4.87 -10.22 17.35
CA ALA A 346 -4.72 -11.12 16.22
C ALA A 346 -5.25 -10.49 14.92
N VAL A 347 -6.41 -9.85 15.02
CA VAL A 347 -7.11 -9.26 13.89
C VAL A 347 -6.47 -7.98 13.35
N ILE A 348 -5.92 -7.11 14.23
CA ILE A 348 -5.30 -5.87 13.76
C ILE A 348 -3.87 -6.06 13.30
N LYS A 349 -3.15 -7.08 13.79
CA LYS A 349 -1.74 -7.33 13.47
C LYS A 349 -1.40 -7.22 11.97
N PRO A 350 -2.19 -7.78 11.05
CA PRO A 350 -1.99 -7.61 9.61
C PRO A 350 -1.80 -6.17 9.12
N PHE A 351 -2.57 -5.21 9.66
CA PHE A 351 -2.51 -3.79 9.30
C PHE A 351 -1.21 -3.10 9.74
N PHE A 352 -0.34 -3.79 10.47
CA PHE A 352 0.93 -3.25 10.98
C PHE A 352 2.14 -4.04 10.47
N ARG A 353 1.97 -4.93 9.48
CA ARG A 353 3.05 -5.74 8.89
C ARG A 353 3.89 -4.93 7.89
N PHE A 354 4.49 -3.86 8.38
CA PHE A 354 5.36 -2.97 7.61
C PHE A 354 6.80 -3.04 8.14
N PRO A 355 7.83 -2.97 7.26
CA PRO A 355 9.24 -3.11 7.65
C PRO A 355 9.68 -2.19 8.80
N SER A 356 9.21 -0.94 8.80
CA SER A 356 9.60 0.08 9.78
C SER A 356 8.71 0.12 11.02
N CYS A 357 7.70 -0.75 11.11
CA CYS A 357 6.72 -0.76 12.20
C CYS A 357 7.01 -1.91 13.19
N GLN A 358 7.20 -1.56 14.47
CA GLN A 358 7.33 -2.52 15.57
C GLN A 358 6.13 -2.41 16.51
N LEU A 359 5.20 -3.35 16.41
CA LEU A 359 3.97 -3.36 17.19
C LEU A 359 4.14 -4.07 18.54
N HIS A 360 3.89 -3.36 19.63
CA HIS A 360 3.99 -3.85 21.01
C HIS A 360 2.62 -3.87 21.68
N PHE A 361 2.16 -5.05 22.10
CA PHE A 361 0.94 -5.16 22.90
C PHE A 361 1.24 -5.09 24.40
N VAL A 362 0.57 -4.17 25.10
CA VAL A 362 0.67 -4.00 26.55
C VAL A 362 -0.69 -4.27 27.19
N ALA A 363 -0.74 -5.11 28.21
CA ALA A 363 -2.02 -5.60 28.73
C ALA A 363 -2.86 -4.55 29.47
N SER A 364 -2.24 -3.53 30.06
CA SER A 364 -2.93 -2.50 30.82
C SER A 364 -2.11 -1.22 30.95
N TYR A 365 -2.76 -0.12 31.38
CA TYR A 365 -2.11 1.14 31.70
C TYR A 365 -1.03 0.98 32.78
N LYS A 366 -1.33 0.25 33.87
CA LYS A 366 -0.36 -0.04 34.94
C LYS A 366 0.93 -0.70 34.42
N LYS A 367 0.80 -1.63 33.46
CA LYS A 367 1.97 -2.27 32.84
C LYS A 367 2.72 -1.37 31.85
N LEU A 368 2.05 -0.37 31.28
CA LEU A 368 2.72 0.64 30.45
C LEU A 368 3.63 1.51 31.30
N GLN A 369 3.15 1.96 32.46
CA GLN A 369 3.92 2.82 33.38
C GLN A 369 5.23 2.18 33.85
N SER A 370 5.25 0.86 34.02
CA SER A 370 6.45 0.12 34.45
C SER A 370 7.35 -0.33 33.29
N LYS A 371 7.00 -0.04 32.03
CA LYS A 371 7.72 -0.55 30.86
C LYS A 371 8.68 0.52 30.32
N PRO A 372 9.96 0.20 30.11
CA PRO A 372 10.88 1.14 29.47
C PRO A 372 10.43 1.38 28.02
N LEU A 373 10.28 2.66 27.67
CA LEU A 373 9.95 3.09 26.32
C LEU A 373 11.21 3.04 25.46
N LYS A 374 11.07 2.54 24.23
CA LYS A 374 12.16 2.53 23.24
C LYS A 374 12.27 3.91 22.57
N LYS A 375 13.35 4.16 21.83
CA LYS A 375 13.40 5.33 20.93
C LYS A 375 12.24 5.26 19.93
N GLU A 376 11.74 6.44 19.54
CA GLU A 376 10.61 6.56 18.60
C GLU A 376 9.36 5.79 19.07
N SER A 377 9.11 5.79 20.38
CA SER A 377 7.90 5.20 20.96
C SER A 377 6.70 6.10 20.65
N ARG A 378 5.59 5.47 20.23
CA ARG A 378 4.32 6.13 19.95
C ARG A 378 3.20 5.31 20.58
N LEU A 379 2.13 5.96 21.01
CA LEU A 379 0.94 5.26 21.49
C LEU A 379 -0.02 5.00 20.35
N LEU A 380 -0.58 3.79 20.34
CA LEU A 380 -1.62 3.39 19.41
C LEU A 380 -2.87 3.04 20.22
N ILE A 381 -3.93 3.83 20.05
CA ILE A 381 -5.17 3.75 20.83
C ILE A 381 -6.38 3.55 19.93
N TRP A 382 -7.45 2.97 20.48
CA TRP A 382 -8.72 2.81 19.76
C TRP A 382 -9.62 4.04 19.99
N SER A 383 -10.25 4.55 18.94
CA SER A 383 -11.13 5.72 18.98
C SER A 383 -10.41 6.93 19.62
N GLN A 384 -11.11 7.75 20.41
CA GLN A 384 -10.55 8.94 21.06
C GLN A 384 -9.50 8.61 22.15
N GLY A 385 -9.54 7.39 22.71
CA GLY A 385 -8.69 6.98 23.82
C GLY A 385 -9.24 7.28 25.21
N LYS A 386 -8.67 6.60 26.22
CA LYS A 386 -8.98 6.85 27.64
C LYS A 386 -8.17 8.07 28.12
N PRO A 387 -8.73 8.98 28.94
CA PRO A 387 -8.03 10.18 29.43
C PRO A 387 -6.66 9.89 30.05
N GLN A 388 -6.55 8.84 30.87
CA GLN A 388 -5.28 8.43 31.49
C GLN A 388 -4.18 8.06 30.48
N LEU A 389 -4.53 7.54 29.29
CA LEU A 389 -3.55 7.23 28.25
C LEU A 389 -3.10 8.50 27.51
N LEU A 390 -4.00 9.46 27.34
CA LEU A 390 -3.68 10.75 26.73
C LEU A 390 -2.77 11.56 27.66
N ALA A 391 -3.09 11.61 28.95
CA ALA A 391 -2.23 12.26 29.96
C ALA A 391 -0.83 11.62 30.02
N TYR A 392 -0.74 10.29 29.93
CA TYR A 392 0.55 9.59 29.85
C TYR A 392 1.32 9.94 28.58
N ALA A 393 0.63 10.02 27.43
CA ALA A 393 1.25 10.42 26.18
C ALA A 393 1.86 11.82 26.28
N GLU A 394 1.10 12.77 26.84
CA GLU A 394 1.53 14.15 27.04
C GLU A 394 2.73 14.23 28.01
N GLN A 395 2.64 13.58 29.16
CA GLN A 395 3.71 13.53 30.16
C GLN A 395 5.03 12.99 29.58
N HIS A 396 4.96 12.04 28.67
CA HIS A 396 6.12 11.40 28.03
C HIS A 396 6.41 11.90 26.61
N GLN A 397 5.71 12.94 26.14
CA GLN A 397 5.84 13.52 24.79
C GLN A 397 5.73 12.47 23.66
N LEU A 398 4.83 11.51 23.83
CA LEU A 398 4.61 10.43 22.87
C LEU A 398 3.59 10.85 21.82
N PRO A 399 3.92 10.73 20.52
CA PRO A 399 2.92 10.85 19.47
C PRO A 399 1.80 9.81 19.66
N VAL A 400 0.57 10.22 19.37
CA VAL A 400 -0.63 9.37 19.52
C VAL A 400 -1.25 9.08 18.16
N LEU A 401 -1.39 7.81 17.83
CA LEU A 401 -2.14 7.31 16.69
C LEU A 401 -3.47 6.75 17.18
N ARG A 402 -4.56 7.14 16.52
CA ARG A 402 -5.91 6.64 16.79
C ARG A 402 -6.32 5.69 15.69
N MET A 403 -6.77 4.51 16.07
CA MET A 403 -7.34 3.53 15.15
C MET A 403 -8.85 3.43 15.33
N GLU A 404 -9.55 3.17 14.24
CA GLU A 404 -10.98 2.86 14.27
C GLU A 404 -11.34 1.95 13.08
N ASP A 405 -12.51 1.31 13.11
CA ASP A 405 -13.00 0.57 11.96
C ASP A 405 -13.08 1.46 10.70
N GLY A 406 -12.73 0.90 9.55
CA GLY A 406 -12.91 1.56 8.26
C GLY A 406 -14.37 1.73 7.84
N PHE A 407 -14.60 2.51 6.77
CA PHE A 407 -15.94 2.81 6.25
C PHE A 407 -16.56 1.63 5.50
N ILE A 408 -15.73 0.79 4.89
CA ILE A 408 -16.12 -0.50 4.28
C ILE A 408 -15.51 -1.60 5.13
N ARG A 409 -16.30 -2.24 5.99
CA ARG A 409 -15.75 -3.05 7.09
C ARG A 409 -15.83 -4.55 6.85
N SER A 410 -17.04 -5.10 6.66
CA SER A 410 -17.25 -6.56 6.60
C SER A 410 -18.68 -6.92 6.13
N VAL A 411 -18.89 -8.17 5.70
CA VAL A 411 -20.24 -8.75 5.65
C VAL A 411 -20.60 -9.31 7.03
N GLY A 412 -21.42 -8.56 7.78
CA GLY A 412 -21.80 -8.86 9.17
C GLY A 412 -21.16 -7.92 10.20
N LEU A 413 -21.73 -7.91 11.42
CA LEU A 413 -21.29 -7.05 12.52
C LEU A 413 -19.99 -7.51 13.18
N GLY A 414 -19.17 -6.55 13.62
CA GLY A 414 -17.97 -6.81 14.43
C GLY A 414 -18.25 -7.50 15.77
N SER A 415 -19.45 -7.31 16.34
CA SER A 415 -19.93 -8.03 17.53
C SER A 415 -20.00 -9.55 17.34
N ASN A 416 -19.98 -10.03 16.09
CA ASN A 416 -19.94 -11.45 15.75
C ASN A 416 -18.52 -12.00 15.53
N LEU A 417 -17.45 -11.24 15.85
CA LEU A 417 -16.05 -11.61 15.62
C LEU A 417 -15.71 -11.78 14.12
N VAL A 418 -16.34 -10.99 13.25
CA VAL A 418 -15.93 -10.87 11.86
C VAL A 418 -14.72 -9.93 11.77
N ALA A 419 -13.61 -10.43 11.25
CA ALA A 419 -12.40 -9.63 11.03
C ALA A 419 -12.73 -8.46 10.08
N PRO A 420 -12.32 -7.22 10.42
CA PRO A 420 -12.49 -6.10 9.53
C PRO A 420 -11.54 -6.25 8.34
N LEU A 421 -12.06 -5.98 7.16
CA LEU A 421 -11.25 -5.80 5.95
C LEU A 421 -10.55 -4.44 5.96
N SER A 422 -11.07 -3.48 6.71
CA SER A 422 -10.58 -2.10 6.71
C SER A 422 -10.42 -1.51 8.12
N LEU A 423 -9.35 -0.76 8.30
CA LEU A 423 -9.02 -0.03 9.52
C LEU A 423 -8.51 1.36 9.15
N VAL A 424 -8.93 2.40 9.87
CA VAL A 424 -8.32 3.72 9.78
C VAL A 424 -7.24 3.85 10.84
N ILE A 425 -6.14 4.52 10.52
CA ILE A 425 -5.08 4.87 11.46
C ILE A 425 -4.71 6.33 11.24
N ASP A 426 -5.06 7.15 12.22
CA ASP A 426 -4.97 8.60 12.18
C ASP A 426 -3.92 9.10 13.16
N ASP A 427 -2.90 9.77 12.64
CA ASP A 427 -1.76 10.31 13.39
C ASP A 427 -1.92 11.79 13.77
N LEU A 428 -3.06 12.41 13.46
CA LEU A 428 -3.39 13.79 13.85
C LEU A 428 -4.55 13.84 14.86
N GLY A 429 -5.62 13.10 14.57
CA GLY A 429 -6.88 13.14 15.30
C GLY A 429 -7.66 11.86 15.08
N ILE A 430 -8.95 11.97 14.75
CA ILE A 430 -9.78 10.87 14.24
C ILE A 430 -11.00 11.46 13.51
N TYR A 431 -11.44 10.85 12.40
CA TYR A 431 -12.42 11.44 11.48
C TYR A 431 -13.74 11.94 12.10
N PHE A 432 -14.23 11.29 13.15
CA PHE A 432 -15.51 11.66 13.78
C PHE A 432 -15.39 12.80 14.80
N ASN A 433 -14.17 13.19 15.19
CA ASN A 433 -13.95 14.23 16.18
C ASN A 433 -13.77 15.58 15.49
N ALA A 434 -14.79 16.43 15.54
CA ALA A 434 -14.76 17.76 14.93
C ALA A 434 -14.03 18.82 15.77
N GLN A 435 -13.65 18.50 17.01
CA GLN A 435 -13.00 19.46 17.92
C GLN A 435 -11.53 19.69 17.57
N SER A 436 -10.89 18.75 16.89
CA SER A 436 -9.49 18.81 16.46
C SER A 436 -9.33 18.39 14.99
N PRO A 437 -8.29 18.83 14.29
CA PRO A 437 -7.95 18.30 12.97
C PRO A 437 -7.78 16.77 12.99
N SER A 438 -8.01 16.13 11.84
CA SER A 438 -7.80 14.69 11.62
C SER A 438 -6.99 14.48 10.35
N ARG A 439 -6.36 13.31 10.19
CA ARG A 439 -5.67 12.97 8.95
C ARG A 439 -6.63 12.94 7.76
N LEU A 440 -7.91 12.60 7.96
CA LEU A 440 -8.91 12.70 6.90
C LEU A 440 -9.19 14.16 6.52
N GLU A 441 -9.35 15.05 7.50
CA GLU A 441 -9.54 16.49 7.24
C GLU A 441 -8.35 17.07 6.47
N ASP A 442 -7.12 16.67 6.83
CA ASP A 442 -5.89 17.06 6.14
C ASP A 442 -5.83 16.54 4.69
N ILE A 443 -6.15 15.26 4.46
CA ILE A 443 -6.24 14.68 3.10
C ILE A 443 -7.26 15.47 2.27
N LEU A 444 -8.47 15.66 2.78
CA LEU A 444 -9.54 16.36 2.06
C LEU A 444 -9.19 17.83 1.78
N GLN A 445 -8.50 18.49 2.71
CA GLN A 445 -8.10 19.88 2.56
C GLN A 445 -6.93 20.04 1.56
N THR A 446 -5.94 19.15 1.57
CA THR A 446 -4.63 19.40 0.93
C THR A 446 -4.29 18.48 -0.25
N GLN A 447 -4.90 17.30 -0.36
CA GLN A 447 -4.55 16.35 -1.42
C GLN A 447 -4.89 16.93 -2.80
N ALA A 448 -3.93 16.85 -3.71
CA ALA A 448 -4.17 17.01 -5.13
C ALA A 448 -4.72 15.68 -5.67
N PHE A 449 -6.02 15.67 -5.99
CA PHE A 449 -6.68 14.52 -6.61
C PHE A 449 -6.51 14.61 -8.12
N SER A 450 -5.86 13.61 -8.71
CA SER A 450 -5.68 13.47 -10.15
C SER A 450 -6.98 13.10 -10.85
N GLU A 451 -7.06 13.30 -12.17
CA GLU A 451 -8.19 12.81 -12.97
C GLU A 451 -8.42 11.30 -12.81
N GLN A 452 -7.34 10.53 -12.65
CA GLN A 452 -7.42 9.10 -12.38
C GLN A 452 -8.06 8.80 -11.02
N ASP A 453 -7.77 9.60 -9.98
CA ASP A 453 -8.43 9.48 -8.68
C ASP A 453 -9.94 9.72 -8.81
N LEU A 454 -10.33 10.73 -9.59
CA LEU A 454 -11.75 11.07 -9.78
C LEU A 454 -12.48 9.97 -10.55
N HIS A 455 -11.88 9.48 -11.63
CA HIS A 455 -12.42 8.38 -12.42
C HIS A 455 -12.58 7.10 -11.59
N SER A 456 -11.53 6.72 -10.85
CA SER A 456 -11.55 5.54 -9.98
C SER A 456 -12.58 5.68 -8.86
N ALA A 457 -12.73 6.87 -8.28
CA ALA A 457 -13.73 7.15 -7.26
C ALA A 457 -15.17 6.99 -7.78
N GLU A 458 -15.43 7.40 -9.02
CA GLU A 458 -16.75 7.25 -9.64
C GLU A 458 -17.05 5.78 -9.97
N GLN A 459 -16.09 5.04 -10.51
CA GLN A 459 -16.22 3.58 -10.68
C GLN A 459 -16.48 2.88 -9.35
N LEU A 460 -15.75 3.26 -8.30
CA LEU A 460 -15.93 2.75 -6.95
C LEU A 460 -17.34 2.99 -6.44
N ARG A 461 -17.86 4.21 -6.65
CA ARG A 461 -19.23 4.59 -6.29
C ARG A 461 -20.25 3.70 -6.98
N GLN A 462 -20.12 3.53 -8.29
CA GLN A 462 -21.01 2.69 -9.09
C GLN A 462 -20.98 1.23 -8.62
N HIS A 463 -19.79 0.67 -8.36
CA HIS A 463 -19.65 -0.68 -7.83
C HIS A 463 -20.29 -0.84 -6.45
N LEU A 464 -20.11 0.12 -5.53
CA LEU A 464 -20.73 0.09 -4.20
C LEU A 464 -22.25 0.10 -4.27
N ILE A 465 -22.83 0.94 -5.14
CA ILE A 465 -24.27 1.03 -5.34
C ILE A 465 -24.80 -0.28 -5.95
N ALA A 466 -24.20 -0.74 -7.05
CA ALA A 466 -24.63 -1.95 -7.75
C ALA A 466 -24.54 -3.21 -6.87
N ALA A 467 -23.48 -3.34 -6.06
CA ALA A 467 -23.34 -4.45 -5.12
C ALA A 467 -24.21 -4.30 -3.86
N ASN A 468 -24.88 -3.15 -3.68
CA ASN A 468 -25.59 -2.74 -2.47
C ASN A 468 -24.72 -2.97 -1.21
N ILE A 469 -23.49 -2.45 -1.25
CA ILE A 469 -22.50 -2.57 -0.18
C ILE A 469 -22.54 -1.32 0.71
N GLY A 470 -22.60 -1.54 2.02
CA GLY A 470 -22.46 -0.51 3.07
C GLY A 470 -21.47 -0.97 4.15
N LYS A 471 -21.42 -0.30 5.30
CA LYS A 471 -20.42 -0.63 6.34
C LYS A 471 -20.51 -2.08 6.84
N TYR A 472 -21.72 -2.56 7.12
CA TYR A 472 -21.95 -3.88 7.72
C TYR A 472 -22.67 -4.89 6.79
N ASN A 473 -23.29 -4.44 5.69
CA ASN A 473 -23.97 -5.30 4.71
C ASN A 473 -25.06 -6.21 5.31
N ILE A 474 -26.02 -5.65 6.05
CA ILE A 474 -27.07 -6.39 6.79
C ILE A 474 -28.46 -5.87 6.41
N GLY A 475 -29.44 -6.77 6.31
CA GLY A 475 -30.84 -6.48 6.02
C GLY A 475 -31.19 -6.88 4.58
N ASP A 476 -32.16 -7.79 4.44
CA ASP A 476 -32.59 -8.38 3.16
C ASP A 476 -34.07 -8.10 2.84
N THR A 477 -34.76 -7.28 3.63
CA THR A 477 -36.18 -6.95 3.40
C THR A 477 -36.32 -5.81 2.40
N GLU A 478 -37.16 -6.03 1.39
CA GLU A 478 -37.66 -4.98 0.51
C GLU A 478 -38.38 -3.92 1.37
N PHE A 479 -38.05 -2.66 1.12
CA PHE A 479 -38.71 -1.51 1.74
C PHE A 479 -39.27 -0.66 0.62
N SER A 480 -40.57 -0.42 0.65
CA SER A 480 -41.25 0.56 -0.19
C SER A 480 -41.78 1.68 0.71
N LEU A 481 -41.71 2.91 0.22
CA LEU A 481 -42.22 4.09 0.91
C LEU A 481 -43.40 4.65 0.12
N ASP A 482 -44.54 4.83 0.78
CA ASP A 482 -45.63 5.66 0.27
C ASP A 482 -45.59 6.99 1.03
N SER A 483 -44.96 8.00 0.44
CA SER A 483 -44.85 9.33 1.03
C SER A 483 -46.11 10.18 0.83
N HIS A 484 -47.14 9.65 0.16
CA HIS A 484 -48.36 10.39 -0.21
C HIS A 484 -48.06 11.71 -0.95
N ASN A 485 -47.11 11.68 -1.89
CA ASN A 485 -46.61 12.84 -2.64
C ASN A 485 -45.98 13.97 -1.79
N LYS A 486 -45.67 13.71 -0.52
CA LYS A 486 -44.90 14.63 0.32
C LYS A 486 -43.41 14.44 0.11
N LYS A 487 -42.64 15.49 0.40
CA LYS A 487 -41.19 15.38 0.57
C LYS A 487 -40.88 14.36 1.65
N SER A 488 -40.05 13.38 1.34
CA SER A 488 -39.72 12.26 2.21
C SER A 488 -38.35 12.43 2.86
N ILE A 489 -38.27 12.26 4.17
CA ILE A 489 -37.07 12.49 4.97
C ILE A 489 -36.74 11.24 5.79
N LEU A 490 -35.52 10.74 5.67
CA LEU A 490 -34.99 9.72 6.57
C LEU A 490 -34.22 10.36 7.73
N VAL A 491 -34.59 10.01 8.96
CA VAL A 491 -33.84 10.31 10.18
C VAL A 491 -33.23 9.00 10.72
N PRO A 492 -31.93 8.73 10.49
CA PRO A 492 -31.28 7.55 11.01
C PRO A 492 -30.95 7.73 12.49
N GLY A 493 -31.54 6.88 13.33
CA GLY A 493 -31.21 6.79 14.74
C GLY A 493 -29.76 6.36 14.95
N GLN A 494 -29.15 6.89 16.02
CA GLN A 494 -27.76 6.67 16.39
C GLN A 494 -27.67 6.20 17.85
N VAL A 495 -26.53 5.62 18.22
CA VAL A 495 -26.22 5.30 19.62
C VAL A 495 -25.81 6.60 20.31
N GLU A 496 -26.58 7.06 21.30
CA GLU A 496 -26.41 8.42 21.87
C GLU A 496 -25.08 8.62 22.62
N ASP A 497 -24.51 7.55 23.19
CA ASP A 497 -23.19 7.56 23.84
C ASP A 497 -22.03 7.34 22.87
N ASP A 498 -22.29 7.30 21.55
CA ASP A 498 -21.24 7.10 20.55
C ASP A 498 -20.25 8.28 20.52
N ALA A 499 -18.98 7.96 20.29
CA ALA A 499 -17.91 8.96 20.24
C ALA A 499 -18.15 10.01 19.13
N SER A 500 -18.76 9.61 18.01
CA SER A 500 -19.11 10.52 16.92
C SER A 500 -20.14 11.57 17.32
N ILE A 501 -21.09 11.27 18.21
CA ILE A 501 -22.03 12.28 18.75
C ILE A 501 -21.30 13.14 19.77
N ARG A 502 -20.61 12.52 20.73
CA ARG A 502 -19.92 13.25 21.80
C ARG A 502 -18.91 14.27 21.28
N PHE A 503 -18.19 13.95 20.22
CA PHE A 503 -17.11 14.79 19.66
C PHE A 503 -17.47 15.45 18.33
N GLY A 504 -18.61 15.11 17.74
CA GLY A 504 -19.06 15.63 16.45
C GLY A 504 -20.39 16.37 16.50
N SER A 505 -21.18 16.28 17.56
CA SER A 505 -22.50 16.93 17.65
C SER A 505 -22.59 17.87 18.87
N PRO A 506 -22.17 19.15 18.72
CA PRO A 506 -22.06 20.06 19.85
C PRO A 506 -23.41 20.58 20.39
N GLN A 507 -24.44 20.67 19.55
CA GLN A 507 -25.75 21.23 19.89
C GLN A 507 -26.80 20.13 20.15
N ILE A 508 -27.19 19.37 19.12
CA ILE A 508 -28.16 18.26 19.22
C ILE A 508 -27.43 17.00 19.65
N LYS A 509 -27.85 16.35 20.75
CA LYS A 509 -27.10 15.21 21.34
C LYS A 509 -27.93 13.95 21.52
N SER A 510 -29.24 14.00 21.26
CA SER A 510 -30.13 12.85 21.33
C SER A 510 -30.90 12.63 20.02
N ASN A 511 -31.37 11.41 19.82
CA ASN A 511 -32.21 11.07 18.67
C ASN A 511 -33.56 11.83 18.73
N LEU A 512 -34.08 12.07 19.94
CA LEU A 512 -35.35 12.78 20.14
C LEU A 512 -35.22 14.25 19.75
N GLU A 513 -34.18 14.94 20.21
CA GLU A 513 -33.92 16.33 19.82
C GLU A 513 -33.74 16.47 18.31
N LEU A 514 -33.06 15.50 17.66
CA LEU A 514 -32.94 15.48 16.21
C LEU A 514 -34.32 15.36 15.54
N LEU A 515 -35.14 14.40 15.95
CA LEU A 515 -36.50 14.23 15.39
C LEU A 515 -37.37 15.48 15.57
N GLN A 516 -37.33 16.08 16.77
CA GLN A 516 -38.02 17.32 17.08
C GLN A 516 -37.58 18.46 16.15
N GLN A 517 -36.27 18.64 15.98
CA GLN A 517 -35.74 19.69 15.12
C GLN A 517 -36.05 19.44 13.64
N VAL A 518 -36.00 18.20 13.18
CA VAL A 518 -36.33 17.85 11.79
C VAL A 518 -37.81 18.11 11.52
N ARG A 519 -38.72 17.71 12.41
CA ARG A 519 -40.15 18.02 12.28
C ARG A 519 -40.42 19.52 12.34
N LEU A 520 -39.77 20.26 13.24
CA LEU A 520 -39.91 21.71 13.34
C LEU A 520 -39.53 22.41 12.02
N ASN A 521 -38.44 21.97 11.40
CA ASN A 521 -37.96 22.54 10.14
C ASN A 521 -38.74 22.04 8.90
N ASN A 522 -39.51 20.95 9.02
CA ASN A 522 -40.20 20.30 7.93
C ASN A 522 -41.61 19.85 8.38
N PRO A 523 -42.53 20.79 8.65
CA PRO A 523 -43.84 20.46 9.22
C PRO A 523 -44.65 19.50 8.35
N ASP A 524 -44.61 19.67 7.03
CA ASP A 524 -45.45 18.93 6.07
C ASP A 524 -44.77 17.70 5.45
N ALA A 525 -43.50 17.45 5.76
CA ALA A 525 -42.74 16.33 5.19
C ALA A 525 -43.19 14.98 5.77
N TYR A 526 -43.00 13.91 5.01
CA TYR A 526 -43.13 12.53 5.47
C TYR A 526 -41.82 12.08 6.09
N ILE A 527 -41.77 11.94 7.42
CA ILE A 527 -40.55 11.64 8.18
C ILE A 527 -40.53 10.16 8.55
N VAL A 528 -39.52 9.46 8.07
CA VAL A 528 -39.22 8.07 8.41
C VAL A 528 -38.11 8.04 9.46
N TYR A 529 -38.39 7.51 10.65
CA TYR A 529 -37.37 7.25 11.66
C TYR A 529 -36.87 5.81 11.56
N LYS A 530 -35.55 5.64 11.39
CA LYS A 530 -34.92 4.32 11.38
C LYS A 530 -34.06 4.14 12.63
N PRO A 531 -34.50 3.42 13.67
CA PRO A 531 -33.70 3.21 14.87
C PRO A 531 -32.42 2.40 14.57
N HIS A 532 -31.36 2.64 15.36
CA HIS A 532 -30.10 1.93 15.22
C HIS A 532 -30.23 0.46 15.66
N PRO A 533 -29.67 -0.52 14.93
CA PRO A 533 -29.80 -1.95 15.28
C PRO A 533 -29.25 -2.32 16.67
N ASP A 534 -28.15 -1.69 17.10
CA ASP A 534 -27.59 -1.94 18.45
C ASP A 534 -28.47 -1.38 19.58
N VAL A 535 -29.32 -0.39 19.28
CA VAL A 535 -30.31 0.15 20.23
C VAL A 535 -31.53 -0.76 20.29
N LEU A 536 -32.02 -1.24 19.13
CA LEU A 536 -33.12 -2.20 19.06
C LEU A 536 -32.82 -3.50 19.83
N SER A 537 -31.57 -3.97 19.78
CA SER A 537 -31.13 -5.16 20.51
C SER A 537 -30.94 -4.95 22.02
N GLY A 538 -31.22 -3.75 22.55
CA GLY A 538 -31.12 -3.42 23.98
C GLY A 538 -29.70 -3.25 24.51
N ASN A 539 -28.69 -3.23 23.64
CA ASN A 539 -27.28 -3.23 24.03
C ASN A 539 -26.72 -1.81 24.28
N ARG A 540 -27.44 -0.76 23.88
CA ARG A 540 -26.94 0.63 23.83
C ARG A 540 -28.05 1.65 24.12
N VAL A 541 -27.64 2.85 24.55
CA VAL A 541 -28.53 3.98 24.84
C VAL A 541 -29.01 4.65 23.54
N GLY A 542 -30.23 5.20 23.57
CA GLY A 542 -30.84 5.92 22.45
C GLY A 542 -32.21 5.40 22.03
N ALA A 543 -32.80 4.46 22.77
CA ALA A 543 -34.15 3.98 22.52
C ALA A 543 -35.16 5.06 22.89
N ILE A 544 -36.00 5.43 21.93
CA ILE A 544 -37.17 6.28 22.14
C ILE A 544 -38.39 5.38 22.09
N LYS A 545 -39.36 5.60 22.97
CA LYS A 545 -40.63 4.87 22.91
C LYS A 545 -41.37 5.22 21.62
N SER A 546 -41.98 4.22 20.98
CA SER A 546 -42.60 4.38 19.65
C SER A 546 -43.72 5.44 19.64
N ASP A 547 -44.49 5.57 20.72
CA ASP A 547 -45.53 6.60 20.89
C ASP A 547 -44.96 8.02 20.87
N ILE A 548 -43.75 8.23 21.38
CA ILE A 548 -43.07 9.53 21.32
C ILE A 548 -42.49 9.76 19.93
N VAL A 549 -41.90 8.73 19.30
CA VAL A 549 -41.37 8.86 17.93
C VAL A 549 -42.49 9.27 16.96
N LEU A 550 -43.66 8.64 17.06
CA LEU A 550 -44.81 8.92 16.19
C LEU A 550 -45.44 10.30 16.39
N GLN A 551 -45.03 11.07 17.41
CA GLN A 551 -45.38 12.49 17.52
C GLN A 551 -44.58 13.37 16.55
N TYR A 552 -43.42 12.90 16.08
CA TYR A 552 -42.49 13.66 15.25
C TYR A 552 -42.21 12.99 13.90
N ALA A 553 -42.30 11.67 13.81
CA ALA A 553 -42.15 10.88 12.59
C ALA A 553 -43.48 10.26 12.15
N ASP A 554 -43.67 10.09 10.85
CA ASP A 554 -44.85 9.44 10.26
C ASP A 554 -44.71 7.91 10.28
N GLU A 555 -43.48 7.38 10.21
CA GLU A 555 -43.21 5.94 10.17
C GLU A 555 -41.94 5.55 10.96
N ILE A 556 -41.95 4.37 11.59
CA ILE A 556 -40.77 3.76 12.22
C ILE A 556 -40.35 2.51 11.43
N VAL A 557 -39.11 2.48 10.94
CA VAL A 557 -38.61 1.38 10.10
C VAL A 557 -37.49 0.60 10.79
N GLU A 558 -37.87 -0.42 11.54
CA GLU A 558 -36.92 -1.21 12.36
C GLU A 558 -36.08 -2.18 11.53
N ASN A 559 -36.73 -2.98 10.66
CA ASN A 559 -36.11 -4.15 10.05
C ASN A 559 -35.51 -3.94 8.65
N ALA A 560 -35.82 -2.83 7.98
CA ALA A 560 -35.33 -2.59 6.62
C ALA A 560 -33.81 -2.35 6.58
N ASN A 561 -33.20 -2.61 5.42
CA ASN A 561 -31.85 -2.19 5.14
C ASN A 561 -31.80 -0.66 5.01
N ILE A 562 -30.88 0.01 5.72
CA ILE A 562 -30.76 1.47 5.68
C ILE A 562 -30.49 2.01 4.26
N LEU A 563 -29.76 1.26 3.43
CA LEU A 563 -29.49 1.64 2.04
C LEU A 563 -30.76 1.64 1.19
N GLN A 564 -31.71 0.74 1.49
CA GLN A 564 -33.04 0.74 0.86
C GLN A 564 -33.86 1.94 1.30
N CYS A 565 -33.85 2.28 2.61
CA CYS A 565 -34.49 3.50 3.09
C CYS A 565 -33.94 4.75 2.40
N ILE A 566 -32.60 4.88 2.32
CA ILE A 566 -31.93 6.00 1.65
C ILE A 566 -32.36 6.11 0.18
N GLN A 567 -32.50 4.99 -0.52
CA GLN A 567 -32.88 5.00 -1.93
C GLN A 567 -34.30 5.59 -2.16
N HIS A 568 -35.22 5.35 -1.23
CA HIS A 568 -36.63 5.73 -1.36
C HIS A 568 -36.99 7.10 -0.80
N VAL A 569 -36.10 7.76 -0.05
CA VAL A 569 -36.35 9.12 0.48
C VAL A 569 -35.72 10.21 -0.39
N ASP A 570 -36.21 11.44 -0.28
CA ASP A 570 -35.63 12.61 -0.96
C ASP A 570 -34.41 13.15 -0.21
N GLU A 571 -34.51 13.24 1.12
CA GLU A 571 -33.51 13.84 1.99
C GLU A 571 -33.13 12.91 3.16
N VAL A 572 -31.88 13.03 3.62
CA VAL A 572 -31.41 12.37 4.86
C VAL A 572 -30.97 13.44 5.86
N HIS A 573 -31.56 13.41 7.06
CA HIS A 573 -31.28 14.37 8.13
C HIS A 573 -30.59 13.66 9.29
N THR A 574 -29.35 14.01 9.58
CA THR A 574 -28.54 13.29 10.58
C THR A 574 -27.71 14.23 11.45
N MET A 575 -27.35 13.76 12.66
CA MET A 575 -26.29 14.41 13.44
C MET A 575 -24.94 14.07 12.83
N THR A 576 -24.50 12.81 12.99
CA THR A 576 -23.14 12.39 12.63
C THR A 576 -23.06 10.98 12.01
N SER A 577 -24.20 10.40 11.64
CA SER A 577 -24.28 9.01 11.17
C SER A 577 -23.50 8.80 9.88
N LEU A 578 -22.90 7.62 9.71
CA LEU A 578 -22.33 7.24 8.41
C LEU A 578 -23.38 7.19 7.29
N ALA A 579 -24.66 7.02 7.64
CA ALA A 579 -25.78 7.00 6.70
C ALA A 579 -25.84 8.27 5.84
N GLY A 580 -25.42 9.43 6.36
CA GLY A 580 -25.35 10.65 5.56
C GLY A 580 -24.33 10.54 4.42
N PHE A 581 -23.16 9.96 4.68
CA PHE A 581 -22.19 9.68 3.60
C PHE A 581 -22.75 8.66 2.60
N GLU A 582 -23.41 7.59 3.07
CA GLU A 582 -24.04 6.59 2.19
C GLU A 582 -25.16 7.20 1.32
N ALA A 583 -25.82 8.27 1.79
CA ALA A 583 -26.78 9.05 1.02
C ALA A 583 -26.11 9.96 -0.02
N LEU A 584 -24.99 10.60 0.32
CA LEU A 584 -24.18 11.37 -0.64
C LEU A 584 -23.73 10.50 -1.82
N LEU A 585 -23.30 9.25 -1.56
CA LEU A 585 -22.94 8.31 -2.63
C LEU A 585 -24.09 8.07 -3.62
N ARG A 586 -25.34 8.21 -3.18
CA ARG A 586 -26.57 8.03 -3.98
C ARG A 586 -27.19 9.36 -4.46
N HIS A 587 -26.44 10.46 -4.37
CA HIS A 587 -26.89 11.80 -4.73
C HIS A 587 -28.16 12.27 -4.00
N LYS A 588 -28.37 11.82 -2.75
CA LYS A 588 -29.44 12.35 -1.91
C LYS A 588 -29.00 13.66 -1.26
N THR A 589 -29.95 14.55 -1.02
CA THR A 589 -29.71 15.76 -0.24
C THR A 589 -29.50 15.38 1.23
N VAL A 590 -28.44 15.87 1.84
CA VAL A 590 -28.08 15.52 3.22
C VAL A 590 -28.01 16.76 4.09
N HIS A 591 -28.81 16.77 5.16
CA HIS A 591 -28.78 17.79 6.20
C HIS A 591 -27.97 17.30 7.40
N CYS A 592 -26.96 18.08 7.79
CA CYS A 592 -26.10 17.78 8.93
C CYS A 592 -26.39 18.73 10.09
N TYR A 593 -26.94 18.18 11.17
CA TYR A 593 -27.17 18.88 12.44
C TYR A 593 -25.99 18.73 13.41
N GLY A 594 -25.06 17.82 13.11
CA GLY A 594 -23.74 17.73 13.70
C GLY A 594 -22.65 18.11 12.70
N LEU A 595 -21.42 17.76 13.03
CA LEU A 595 -20.20 18.00 12.25
C LEU A 595 -19.52 16.67 11.85
N PRO A 596 -20.19 15.75 11.13
CA PRO A 596 -19.56 14.52 10.65
C PRO A 596 -18.41 14.83 9.70
N PHE A 597 -17.55 13.85 9.43
CA PHE A 597 -16.37 14.02 8.58
C PHE A 597 -16.65 14.57 7.18
N TYR A 598 -17.86 14.35 6.65
CA TYR A 598 -18.30 14.74 5.31
C TYR A 598 -19.09 16.06 5.27
N SER A 599 -19.33 16.72 6.41
CA SER A 599 -19.97 18.04 6.47
C SER A 599 -18.99 19.18 6.18
N ASN A 600 -19.49 20.37 5.83
CA ASN A 600 -18.72 21.60 5.62
C ASN A 600 -17.70 21.53 4.45
N TRP A 601 -17.92 20.64 3.47
CA TRP A 601 -17.16 20.58 2.22
C TRP A 601 -17.96 21.07 0.99
N GLY A 602 -19.17 21.60 1.21
CA GLY A 602 -20.07 22.06 0.14
C GLY A 602 -20.95 20.98 -0.50
N LEU A 603 -20.97 19.77 0.06
CA LEU A 603 -21.77 18.63 -0.42
C LEU A 603 -23.05 18.39 0.41
N THR A 604 -23.19 19.08 1.55
CA THR A 604 -24.26 18.91 2.54
C THR A 604 -24.90 20.26 2.85
N VAL A 605 -26.13 20.23 3.36
CA VAL A 605 -26.75 21.38 4.01
C VAL A 605 -26.37 21.35 5.49
N ASP A 606 -25.39 22.16 5.86
CA ASP A 606 -24.82 22.17 7.21
C ASP A 606 -25.54 23.20 8.09
N HIS A 607 -26.13 22.74 9.19
CA HIS A 607 -26.74 23.61 10.21
C HIS A 607 -25.73 24.15 11.22
N LEU A 608 -24.49 23.64 11.16
CA LEU A 608 -23.36 24.09 11.96
C LEU A 608 -22.16 24.37 11.06
N SER A 609 -21.51 25.51 11.28
CA SER A 609 -20.29 25.88 10.56
C SER A 609 -19.03 25.37 11.27
N LEU A 610 -18.05 24.88 10.50
CA LEU A 610 -16.72 24.52 10.99
C LEU A 610 -15.63 25.25 10.19
N ALA A 611 -15.09 26.34 10.76
CA ALA A 611 -14.19 27.27 10.09
C ALA A 611 -12.87 26.67 9.54
N ARG A 612 -12.46 25.48 10.03
CA ARG A 612 -11.24 24.81 9.56
C ARG A 612 -11.40 24.14 8.19
N ARG A 613 -12.63 23.79 7.79
CA ARG A 613 -12.91 23.18 6.49
C ARG A 613 -13.25 24.28 5.51
N GLN A 614 -12.28 24.63 4.67
CA GLN A 614 -12.36 25.81 3.81
C GLN A 614 -12.46 25.47 2.33
N ARG A 615 -12.13 24.23 1.96
CA ARG A 615 -12.18 23.76 0.58
C ARG A 615 -13.60 23.29 0.23
N LYS A 616 -14.06 23.61 -0.97
CA LYS A 616 -15.22 22.95 -1.57
C LYS A 616 -14.75 21.71 -2.34
N LEU A 617 -15.41 20.59 -2.10
CA LEU A 617 -15.12 19.32 -2.76
C LEU A 617 -16.25 18.92 -3.69
N ASN A 618 -15.91 18.21 -4.76
CA ASN A 618 -16.88 17.38 -5.46
C ASN A 618 -16.99 16.00 -4.78
N LEU A 619 -18.04 15.24 -5.13
CA LEU A 619 -18.29 13.93 -4.50
C LEU A 619 -17.14 12.94 -4.76
N ALA A 620 -16.55 12.94 -5.95
CA ALA A 620 -15.45 12.04 -6.30
C ALA A 620 -14.19 12.30 -5.44
N GLN A 621 -13.87 13.57 -5.15
CA GLN A 621 -12.79 13.96 -4.24
C GLN A 621 -13.06 13.48 -2.81
N LEU A 622 -14.30 13.65 -2.33
CA LEU A 622 -14.69 13.14 -1.02
C LEU A 622 -14.55 11.61 -0.96
N ILE A 623 -15.04 10.89 -1.98
CA ILE A 623 -14.93 9.43 -2.08
C ILE A 623 -13.47 8.99 -2.08
N SER A 624 -12.62 9.62 -2.89
CA SER A 624 -11.19 9.30 -2.96
C SER A 624 -10.51 9.51 -1.60
N GLY A 625 -10.70 10.66 -0.96
CA GLY A 625 -10.13 10.92 0.36
C GLY A 625 -10.62 9.92 1.43
N VAL A 626 -11.91 9.61 1.42
CA VAL A 626 -12.57 8.79 2.46
C VAL A 626 -12.31 7.29 2.27
N LEU A 627 -12.26 6.78 1.04
CA LEU A 627 -12.19 5.34 0.75
C LEU A 627 -10.85 4.89 0.16
N VAL A 628 -10.05 5.77 -0.42
CA VAL A 628 -8.77 5.38 -1.05
C VAL A 628 -7.59 5.77 -0.15
N TYR A 629 -7.49 7.05 0.24
CA TYR A 629 -6.29 7.58 0.90
C TYR A 629 -6.27 7.43 2.43
N TYR A 630 -7.44 7.43 3.08
CA TYR A 630 -7.53 7.43 4.54
C TYR A 630 -7.50 6.03 5.18
N PRO A 631 -8.37 5.08 4.79
CA PRO A 631 -8.39 3.73 5.35
C PRO A 631 -7.30 2.84 4.76
N GLN A 632 -6.94 1.80 5.52
CA GLN A 632 -6.15 0.68 5.03
C GLN A 632 -7.05 -0.51 4.77
N TYR A 633 -6.70 -1.35 3.81
CA TYR A 633 -7.40 -2.60 3.52
C TYR A 633 -6.45 -3.79 3.57
N VAL A 634 -6.93 -4.91 4.10
CA VAL A 634 -6.19 -6.17 4.12
C VAL A 634 -7.07 -7.34 3.71
N THR A 635 -6.46 -8.36 3.11
CA THR A 635 -7.15 -9.62 2.86
C THR A 635 -7.56 -10.27 4.19
N PRO A 636 -8.77 -10.84 4.29
CA PRO A 636 -9.24 -11.48 5.51
C PRO A 636 -8.48 -12.78 5.81
N ASN A 637 -7.89 -13.40 4.77
CA ASN A 637 -7.02 -14.57 4.84
C ASN A 637 -5.60 -14.17 4.45
N GLY A 638 -4.63 -14.34 5.35
CA GLY A 638 -3.21 -14.05 5.10
C GLY A 638 -2.78 -12.62 5.46
N GLY A 639 -3.71 -11.66 5.51
CA GLY A 639 -3.44 -10.31 6.01
C GLY A 639 -2.48 -9.52 5.12
N LYS A 640 -2.61 -9.66 3.79
CA LYS A 640 -1.86 -8.87 2.81
C LYS A 640 -2.58 -7.54 2.62
N MET A 641 -1.84 -6.45 2.47
CA MET A 641 -2.42 -5.16 2.05
C MET A 641 -3.04 -5.29 0.66
N ILE A 642 -4.17 -4.64 0.46
CA ILE A 642 -4.90 -4.55 -0.81
C ILE A 642 -5.47 -3.14 -0.96
N ASP A 643 -5.96 -2.81 -2.16
CA ASP A 643 -6.75 -1.62 -2.41
C ASP A 643 -8.24 -1.82 -2.08
N VAL A 644 -9.00 -0.72 -2.16
CA VAL A 644 -10.44 -0.71 -1.88
C VAL A 644 -11.26 -1.49 -2.91
N GLN A 645 -10.84 -1.50 -4.18
CA GLN A 645 -11.53 -2.19 -5.27
C GLN A 645 -11.50 -3.71 -5.02
N THR A 646 -10.32 -4.25 -4.73
CA THR A 646 -10.13 -5.65 -4.33
C THR A 646 -10.91 -5.97 -3.05
N ALA A 647 -10.94 -5.06 -2.08
CA ALA A 647 -11.72 -5.27 -0.85
C ALA A 647 -13.23 -5.37 -1.12
N ILE A 648 -13.77 -4.57 -2.05
CA ILE A 648 -15.17 -4.63 -2.49
C ILE A 648 -15.47 -5.94 -3.23
N GLU A 649 -14.58 -6.37 -4.13
CA GLU A 649 -14.73 -7.64 -4.84
C GLU A 649 -14.77 -8.83 -3.87
N ILE A 650 -13.89 -8.83 -2.85
CA ILE A 650 -13.91 -9.83 -1.78
C ILE A 650 -15.24 -9.80 -1.02
N LEU A 651 -15.76 -8.60 -0.68
CA LEU A 651 -17.04 -8.46 0.01
C LEU A 651 -18.21 -8.95 -0.84
N GLN A 652 -18.21 -8.65 -2.13
CA GLN A 652 -19.23 -9.09 -3.07
C GLN A 652 -19.24 -10.62 -3.19
N GLN A 653 -18.07 -11.24 -3.33
CA GLN A 653 -17.94 -12.70 -3.33
C GLN A 653 -18.46 -13.32 -2.04
N GLN A 654 -18.11 -12.74 -0.87
CA GLN A 654 -18.62 -13.21 0.42
C GLN A 654 -20.14 -13.08 0.53
N LYS A 655 -20.72 -11.97 0.05
CA LYS A 655 -22.17 -11.73 0.06
C LYS A 655 -22.91 -12.73 -0.81
N ASN A 656 -22.39 -13.03 -2.01
CA ASN A 656 -22.99 -14.02 -2.93
C ASN A 656 -22.96 -15.42 -2.31
N GLN A 657 -21.83 -15.85 -1.75
CA GLN A 657 -21.72 -17.13 -1.05
C GLN A 657 -22.69 -17.26 0.14
N LEU A 658 -23.03 -16.15 0.80
CA LEU A 658 -23.98 -16.15 1.90
C LEU A 658 -25.42 -16.34 1.41
N LYS A 659 -25.81 -15.68 0.32
CA LYS A 659 -27.15 -15.83 -0.30
C LYS A 659 -27.42 -17.26 -0.74
N ASP A 660 -26.42 -17.94 -1.30
CA ASP A 660 -26.54 -19.32 -1.75
C ASP A 660 -26.64 -20.34 -0.59
N SER A 661 -26.37 -19.92 0.66
CA SER A 661 -26.23 -20.82 1.82
C SER A 661 -27.45 -20.96 2.74
N GLY A 662 -28.59 -20.32 2.44
CA GLY A 662 -29.86 -20.45 3.15
C GLY A 662 -29.91 -19.82 4.57
N LEU A 663 -30.91 -18.98 4.81
CA LEU A 663 -31.09 -18.17 6.03
C LEU A 663 -31.83 -18.94 7.16
N GLN A 664 -31.15 -19.88 7.83
CA GLN A 664 -31.44 -20.22 9.23
C GLN A 664 -30.15 -20.70 9.94
N ARG A 665 -29.34 -19.76 10.44
CA ARG A 665 -28.14 -20.12 11.21
C ARG A 665 -28.49 -20.39 12.68
N HIS A 666 -28.62 -21.67 13.02
CA HIS A 666 -28.71 -22.13 14.41
C HIS A 666 -27.56 -21.57 15.26
N TRP A 667 -27.84 -21.25 16.53
CA TRP A 667 -26.89 -20.67 17.49
C TRP A 667 -25.54 -21.42 17.55
N ILE A 668 -25.58 -22.75 17.43
CA ILE A 668 -24.39 -23.62 17.40
C ILE A 668 -23.49 -23.30 16.20
N LYS A 669 -24.06 -23.09 15.00
CA LYS A 669 -23.29 -22.72 13.79
C LYS A 669 -22.67 -21.32 13.94
N LYS A 670 -23.33 -20.40 14.66
CA LYS A 670 -22.78 -19.07 15.00
C LYS A 670 -21.58 -19.18 15.95
N GLN A 671 -21.63 -20.06 16.95
CA GLN A 671 -20.49 -20.31 17.85
C GLN A 671 -19.33 -21.05 17.16
N LEU A 672 -19.61 -22.05 16.32
CA LEU A 672 -18.59 -22.71 15.49
C LEU A 672 -17.91 -21.74 14.52
N THR A 673 -18.67 -20.80 13.94
CA THR A 673 -18.13 -19.75 13.08
C THR A 673 -17.23 -18.80 13.87
N LYS A 674 -17.61 -18.40 15.09
CA LYS A 674 -16.76 -17.63 16.00
C LYS A 674 -15.46 -18.36 16.36
N LEU A 675 -15.53 -19.67 16.65
CA LEU A 675 -14.36 -20.51 16.92
C LEU A 675 -13.44 -20.63 15.69
N LYS A 676 -14.01 -20.82 14.49
CA LYS A 676 -13.25 -20.83 13.23
C LYS A 676 -12.55 -19.50 12.99
N HIS A 677 -13.23 -18.38 13.18
CA HIS A 677 -12.63 -17.06 13.05
C HIS A 677 -11.51 -16.86 14.06
N LEU A 678 -11.73 -17.22 15.33
CA LEU A 678 -10.71 -17.15 16.38
C LEU A 678 -9.47 -18.00 16.05
N TYR A 679 -9.67 -19.23 15.57
CA TYR A 679 -8.58 -20.11 15.13
C TYR A 679 -7.80 -19.52 13.94
N LEU A 680 -8.50 -19.03 12.92
CA LEU A 680 -7.88 -18.43 11.74
C LEU A 680 -7.09 -17.16 12.07
N ALA A 681 -7.56 -16.34 13.02
CA ALA A 681 -6.85 -15.14 13.43
C ALA A 681 -5.61 -15.45 14.28
N LEU A 682 -5.64 -16.52 15.07
CA LEU A 682 -4.53 -16.91 15.94
C LEU A 682 -3.41 -17.70 15.23
N LYS A 683 -3.66 -18.18 14.01
CA LYS A 683 -2.69 -18.85 13.15
C LYS A 683 -1.90 -17.85 12.33
#